data_AF-A0A937WK30-F1
#
_entry.id   AF-A0A937WK30-F1
#
_cell.length_a   1.000
_cell.length_b   1.000
_cell.length_c   1.000
_cell.angle_alpha   90.00
_cell.angle_beta   90.00
_cell.angle_gamma   90.00
#
_symmetry.space_group_name_H-M   'P 1'
#
loop_
_entity.id
_entity.type
_entity.pdbx_description
1 polymer ?
#
loop_
_entity_poly.entity_id
_entity_poly.type
_entity_poly.pdbx_seq_one_letter_code
_entity_poly.pdbx_strand_id
1 'polypeptide(L)'
;MRIGLLVSIHPHAVLLSPSRKTRGRIPFLGCVLVLCGVAIFAQNHEAPMKPDNPLPQTKIGEDGAEMVLIPAGEFLMGTPESAIEQLVAEFAQYNTRPKIQRDWFVDEAPQHRVYLDAYYIDKYEVTNTQYKKFIAATGHREPSEWNNAQFNQPNQPVVGVSWDDALEYAKWAGKTLPTEAQWEKAARGQLVGKLYPWGDTWPPPVDGGEQRGVGNFFDAHIEGYSDGYAYTASVGSFSPNGYGLYDMAGNVLEWCLDAYETDYYRKSPNRNPVKNIDMEVRVFRVVRGGGWSSLSAELRCAYRGRDIPSAKYNLLGFRCAQWVMPPPPAPETIQETKNLGALQLSTTPPGAIVYIDGLPYGKTEQKPIQIVFDTGERGERSVEIKLELDGYATKTTRVPIRRQKLVRWENVALTLLSNPSPSPPLTGGSEWGGGKKPLTTHHSPDTRTMALIPAGEFLMGSGEGFDREKPPHTVYLHVYYIDKYEVTNAQYQQFMQATGYPAPAYWTQAPAGMKDFPIGAENPDHPVVGVSFDDALKYATWAGKTLPTEAQYEKAARGSLFGKKYPLGDTLTHNDANFLSTGGPDKWIYSAPVASFPPNNFGLYDMVGNIWEWCLDAYEPDYYSKSPEQNPVNQNFTATKKHAIRGGAWHMNVLYLSCSFRDGASGKSPYIGFRCVTLPEH
;
A
#
# COMPACT_ATOMS: atom_id res chain seq x y z
N MET A 1 -43.49 28.16 35.42
CA MET A 1 -44.90 28.53 35.63
C MET A 1 -44.94 29.69 36.64
N ARG A 2 -45.56 30.83 36.28
CA ARG A 2 -45.68 32.14 37.02
C ARG A 2 -44.37 32.94 37.13
N ILE A 3 -44.11 34.07 36.45
CA ILE A 3 -44.81 35.34 36.12
C ILE A 3 -45.00 36.30 37.32
N GLY A 4 -44.48 37.53 37.15
CA GLY A 4 -44.92 38.80 37.75
C GLY A 4 -43.77 39.84 37.79
N LEU A 5 -43.61 40.76 36.82
CA LEU A 5 -44.19 42.13 36.68
C LEU A 5 -43.96 43.03 37.92
N LEU A 6 -43.48 44.29 37.90
CA LEU A 6 -43.77 45.52 37.11
C LEU A 6 -42.67 46.60 37.37
N VAL A 7 -42.17 47.34 36.36
CA VAL A 7 -42.45 48.76 35.94
C VAL A 7 -41.94 49.90 36.88
N SER A 8 -40.88 50.63 36.44
CA SER A 8 -40.75 52.08 36.06
C SER A 8 -40.85 53.09 37.24
N ILE A 9 -40.18 54.26 37.36
CA ILE A 9 -39.90 55.41 36.46
C ILE A 9 -38.72 56.27 37.05
N HIS A 10 -38.02 57.01 36.17
CA HIS A 10 -36.96 58.06 36.26
C HIS A 10 -37.29 59.38 37.06
N PRO A 11 -36.47 60.49 37.07
CA PRO A 11 -35.00 60.71 37.21
C PRO A 11 -34.62 62.05 37.99
N HIS A 12 -33.38 62.58 37.76
CA HIS A 12 -32.76 63.90 38.09
C HIS A 12 -31.89 63.94 39.38
N ALA A 13 -30.57 64.21 39.39
CA ALA A 13 -29.66 65.23 38.81
C ALA A 13 -29.26 66.31 39.85
N VAL A 14 -27.95 66.60 39.98
CA VAL A 14 -27.30 67.94 40.13
C VAL A 14 -25.91 67.84 40.81
N LEU A 15 -24.94 68.53 40.19
CA LEU A 15 -23.54 68.77 40.55
C LEU A 15 -23.39 69.93 41.56
N LEU A 16 -22.24 70.03 42.27
CA LEU A 16 -21.43 71.27 42.49
C LEU A 16 -20.22 71.07 43.44
N SER A 17 -19.00 71.11 42.86
CA SER A 17 -17.82 71.99 43.12
C SER A 17 -17.27 72.35 44.56
N PRO A 18 -15.99 72.78 44.70
CA PRO A 18 -15.05 72.36 45.79
C PRO A 18 -14.42 73.49 46.66
N SER A 19 -13.75 73.16 47.79
CA SER A 19 -12.41 73.72 48.15
C SER A 19 -11.78 73.20 49.48
N ARG A 20 -10.47 72.84 49.36
CA ARG A 20 -9.28 72.94 50.25
C ARG A 20 -9.39 72.80 51.79
N LYS A 21 -8.66 71.83 52.34
CA LYS A 21 -7.34 72.00 53.02
C LYS A 21 -6.70 70.65 53.41
N THR A 22 -5.40 70.53 53.11
CA THR A 22 -4.44 69.44 53.39
C THR A 22 -4.14 69.31 54.90
N ARG A 23 -3.86 68.16 55.51
CA ARG A 23 -2.71 67.24 55.31
C ARG A 23 -2.95 65.95 56.13
N GLY A 24 -2.63 64.77 55.58
CA GLY A 24 -2.38 63.59 56.39
C GLY A 24 -2.61 62.22 55.72
N ARG A 25 -1.55 61.69 55.10
CA ARG A 25 -1.31 60.26 54.72
C ARG A 25 -2.18 59.64 53.60
N ILE A 26 -1.48 59.06 52.61
CA ILE A 26 -1.95 58.29 51.43
C ILE A 26 -1.00 57.05 51.33
N PRO A 27 -1.40 55.86 50.82
CA PRO A 27 -2.51 55.61 49.89
C PRO A 27 -3.53 54.49 50.23
N PHE A 28 -4.75 54.78 49.77
CA PHE A 28 -5.73 53.91 49.10
C PHE A 28 -6.08 52.54 49.69
N LEU A 29 -7.15 52.59 50.50
CA LEU A 29 -8.14 51.54 50.68
C LEU A 29 -9.16 51.62 49.51
N GLY A 30 -9.17 50.62 48.63
CA GLY A 30 -10.27 50.38 47.69
C GLY A 30 -11.08 49.18 48.16
N CYS A 31 -12.27 49.42 48.70
CA CYS A 31 -13.21 48.35 49.05
C CYS A 31 -13.88 47.79 47.80
N VAL A 32 -13.57 46.52 47.53
CA VAL A 32 -14.53 45.40 47.37
C VAL A 32 -15.75 45.67 46.48
N LEU A 33 -15.62 45.26 45.22
CA LEU A 33 -16.68 44.54 44.51
C LEU A 33 -16.30 43.06 44.55
N VAL A 34 -17.17 42.25 45.16
CA VAL A 34 -17.06 40.79 45.21
C VAL A 34 -17.37 40.24 43.82
N LEU A 35 -16.35 39.69 43.16
CA LEU A 35 -16.50 38.72 42.08
C LEU A 35 -15.71 37.48 42.47
N CYS A 36 -16.43 36.36 42.56
CA CYS A 36 -15.87 35.04 42.77
C CYS A 36 -14.83 34.73 41.70
N GLY A 37 -13.55 34.75 42.08
CA GLY A 37 -12.45 34.29 41.24
C GLY A 37 -12.43 32.77 41.16
N VAL A 38 -12.67 32.23 39.97
CA VAL A 38 -12.11 30.94 39.58
C VAL A 38 -10.70 31.24 39.05
N ALA A 39 -9.68 30.87 39.83
CA ALA A 39 -8.30 30.98 39.42
C ALA A 39 -8.02 29.97 38.30
N ILE A 40 -7.85 30.46 37.07
CA ILE A 40 -7.19 29.70 36.01
C ILE A 40 -5.69 30.02 36.14
N PHE A 41 -4.91 29.02 36.56
CA PHE A 41 -3.46 29.06 36.44
C PHE A 41 -3.10 29.12 34.96
N ALA A 42 -2.72 30.30 34.47
CA ALA A 42 -1.99 30.41 33.22
C ALA A 42 -0.57 29.89 33.48
N GLN A 43 -0.29 28.66 33.08
CA GLN A 43 1.09 28.20 32.92
C GLN A 43 1.68 28.96 31.74
N ASN A 44 2.79 29.66 31.99
CA ASN A 44 3.65 30.22 30.94
C ASN A 44 4.12 29.06 30.05
N HIS A 45 3.51 28.89 28.88
CA HIS A 45 4.14 28.17 27.79
C HIS A 45 5.21 29.10 27.21
N GLU A 46 6.48 28.86 27.56
CA GLU A 46 7.58 29.40 26.78
C GLU A 46 7.44 28.92 25.32
N ALA A 47 7.55 29.86 24.39
CA ALA A 47 7.53 29.54 22.96
C ALA A 47 8.69 28.59 22.64
N PRO A 48 8.49 27.55 21.80
CA PRO A 48 9.57 26.66 21.42
C PRO A 48 10.68 27.48 20.76
N MET A 49 11.93 27.27 21.22
CA MET A 49 13.12 27.91 20.66
C MET A 49 13.12 27.75 19.13
N LYS A 50 13.30 28.87 18.40
CA LYS A 50 13.50 28.87 16.95
C LYS A 50 14.72 28.00 16.63
N PRO A 51 14.61 27.00 15.75
CA PRO A 51 15.79 26.25 15.31
C PRO A 51 16.77 27.21 14.66
N ASP A 52 18.07 27.06 14.98
CA ASP A 52 19.18 27.92 14.54
C ASP A 52 19.36 28.00 13.00
N ASN A 53 18.55 27.25 12.25
CA ASN A 53 18.41 27.37 10.79
C ASN A 53 16.98 26.96 10.37
N PRO A 54 16.09 27.88 9.96
CA PRO A 54 14.75 27.51 9.51
C PRO A 54 14.84 26.71 8.20
N LEU A 55 14.06 25.63 8.09
CA LEU A 55 13.98 24.83 6.86
C LEU A 55 13.59 25.71 5.68
N PRO A 56 14.18 25.49 4.48
CA PRO A 56 13.88 26.32 3.32
C PRO A 56 12.42 26.09 2.88
N GLN A 57 11.71 27.17 2.54
CA GLN A 57 10.30 27.12 2.14
C GLN A 57 10.09 26.27 0.88
N THR A 58 11.09 26.24 -0.02
CA THR A 58 11.09 25.38 -1.20
C THR A 58 12.41 24.62 -1.30
N LYS A 59 12.38 23.46 -1.97
CA LYS A 59 13.58 22.70 -2.33
C LYS A 59 13.41 22.01 -3.68
N ILE A 60 14.51 21.55 -4.25
CA ILE A 60 14.51 20.72 -5.46
C ILE A 60 14.72 19.26 -5.05
N GLY A 61 13.80 18.38 -5.43
CA GLY A 61 13.90 16.93 -5.24
C GLY A 61 14.94 16.29 -6.16
N GLU A 62 15.30 15.03 -5.90
CA GLU A 62 16.29 14.28 -6.71
C GLU A 62 15.84 14.10 -8.17
N ASP A 63 14.54 14.09 -8.42
CA ASP A 63 13.91 14.05 -9.75
C ASP A 63 13.89 15.42 -10.47
N GLY A 64 14.31 16.48 -9.78
CA GLY A 64 14.27 17.86 -10.24
C GLY A 64 12.93 18.56 -10.01
N ALA A 65 11.98 17.96 -9.28
CA ALA A 65 10.73 18.63 -8.93
C ALA A 65 10.96 19.72 -7.87
N GLU A 66 10.31 20.87 -8.02
CA GLU A 66 10.21 21.84 -6.93
C GLU A 66 9.20 21.33 -5.89
N MET A 67 9.59 21.32 -4.62
CA MET A 67 8.72 20.95 -3.51
C MET A 67 8.54 22.12 -2.56
N VAL A 68 7.36 22.21 -1.96
CA VAL A 68 6.96 23.24 -1.01
C VAL A 68 6.89 22.65 0.40
N LEU A 69 7.47 23.36 1.38
CA LEU A 69 7.36 23.02 2.79
C LEU A 69 5.96 23.34 3.32
N ILE A 70 5.24 22.31 3.75
CA ILE A 70 4.02 22.45 4.54
C ILE A 70 4.40 22.41 6.02
N PRO A 71 4.09 23.47 6.79
CA PRO A 71 4.50 23.55 8.19
C PRO A 71 3.77 22.52 9.05
N ALA A 72 4.43 22.06 10.11
CA ALA A 72 3.81 21.22 11.12
C ALA A 72 2.61 21.94 11.77
N GLY A 73 1.58 21.19 12.15
CA GLY A 73 0.43 21.75 12.86
C GLY A 73 -0.90 21.06 12.56
N GLU A 74 -1.92 21.46 13.32
CA GLU A 74 -3.28 20.96 13.20
C GLU A 74 -4.03 21.57 12.02
N PHE A 75 -4.95 20.79 11.45
CA PHE A 75 -6.02 21.27 10.58
C PHE A 75 -7.29 20.45 10.79
N LEU A 76 -8.42 20.96 10.28
CA LEU A 76 -9.68 20.24 10.24
C LEU A 76 -9.75 19.45 8.93
N MET A 77 -9.70 18.12 9.03
CA MET A 77 -9.79 17.20 7.90
C MET A 77 -11.23 16.74 7.69
N GLY A 78 -11.68 16.70 6.43
CA GLY A 78 -13.01 16.27 6.03
C GLY A 78 -14.10 17.35 6.15
N THR A 79 -15.34 16.88 6.04
CA THR A 79 -16.57 17.68 5.98
C THR A 79 -17.40 17.49 7.25
N PRO A 80 -17.91 18.58 7.88
CA PRO A 80 -18.78 18.46 9.03
C PRO A 80 -20.04 17.66 8.68
N GLU A 81 -20.47 16.73 9.54
CA GLU A 81 -21.71 15.96 9.31
C GLU A 81 -22.93 16.89 9.11
N SER A 82 -22.97 18.02 9.82
CA SER A 82 -24.02 19.03 9.71
C SER A 82 -24.06 19.75 8.36
N ALA A 83 -22.98 19.71 7.57
CA ALA A 83 -22.90 20.36 6.27
C ALA A 83 -23.35 19.47 5.10
N ILE A 84 -23.51 18.15 5.32
CA ILE A 84 -23.80 17.18 4.25
C ILE A 84 -25.10 17.50 3.52
N GLU A 85 -26.19 17.78 4.24
CA GLU A 85 -27.48 18.10 3.61
C GLU A 85 -27.44 19.39 2.80
N GLN A 86 -26.67 20.38 3.28
CA GLN A 86 -26.48 21.64 2.56
C GLN A 86 -25.71 21.40 1.25
N LEU A 87 -24.65 20.60 1.28
CA LEU A 87 -23.88 20.24 0.08
C LEU A 87 -24.75 19.47 -0.92
N VAL A 88 -25.54 18.50 -0.47
CA VAL A 88 -26.48 17.78 -1.35
C VAL A 88 -27.45 18.74 -2.02
N ALA A 89 -28.04 19.67 -1.26
CA ALA A 89 -28.97 20.66 -1.82
C ALA A 89 -28.27 21.62 -2.80
N GLU A 90 -27.06 22.08 -2.46
CA GLU A 90 -26.26 22.98 -3.29
C GLU A 90 -25.84 22.32 -4.60
N PHE A 91 -25.44 21.05 -4.60
CA PHE A 91 -24.98 20.37 -5.81
C PHE A 91 -26.10 19.71 -6.61
N ALA A 92 -27.27 19.45 -6.01
CA ALA A 92 -28.45 18.94 -6.72
C ALA A 92 -29.01 19.90 -7.79
N GLN A 93 -28.66 21.19 -7.71
CA GLN A 93 -29.06 22.19 -8.71
C GLN A 93 -28.34 22.02 -10.06
N TYR A 94 -27.18 21.35 -10.08
CA TYR A 94 -26.47 21.06 -11.32
C TYR A 94 -27.13 19.87 -12.02
N ASN A 95 -27.41 20.00 -13.32
CA ASN A 95 -28.10 18.98 -14.12
C ASN A 95 -27.15 17.83 -14.52
N THR A 96 -26.56 17.15 -13.53
CA THR A 96 -25.59 16.07 -13.73
C THR A 96 -26.29 14.73 -13.96
N ARG A 97 -25.65 13.83 -14.71
CA ARG A 97 -26.08 12.43 -14.85
C ARG A 97 -24.90 11.50 -14.52
N PRO A 98 -24.98 10.68 -13.45
CA PRO A 98 -26.07 10.59 -12.47
C PRO A 98 -26.23 11.86 -11.63
N LYS A 99 -27.41 12.03 -11.01
CA LYS A 99 -27.64 13.12 -10.05
C LYS A 99 -26.71 12.92 -8.85
N ILE A 100 -26.13 14.02 -8.37
CA ILE A 100 -25.32 14.03 -7.15
C ILE A 100 -26.22 13.61 -5.96
N GLN A 101 -25.76 12.63 -5.20
CA GLN A 101 -26.49 12.04 -4.09
C GLN A 101 -25.70 12.21 -2.78
N ARG A 102 -26.40 12.03 -1.66
CA ARG A 102 -25.83 12.10 -0.32
C ARG A 102 -24.56 11.26 -0.15
N ASP A 103 -24.52 10.07 -0.73
CA ASP A 103 -23.41 9.12 -0.61
C ASP A 103 -22.07 9.66 -1.14
N TRP A 104 -22.07 10.73 -1.94
CA TRP A 104 -20.86 11.39 -2.42
C TRP A 104 -20.12 12.16 -1.32
N PHE A 105 -20.81 12.53 -0.25
CA PHE A 105 -20.29 13.40 0.79
C PHE A 105 -20.13 12.69 2.14
N VAL A 106 -20.88 11.61 2.38
CA VAL A 106 -20.90 10.93 3.71
C VAL A 106 -19.55 10.36 4.11
N ASP A 107 -18.76 9.92 3.14
CA ASP A 107 -17.44 9.37 3.35
C ASP A 107 -16.45 10.46 3.80
N GLU A 108 -16.71 11.74 3.51
CA GLU A 108 -15.88 12.87 3.96
C GLU A 108 -16.08 13.21 5.45
N ALA A 109 -17.05 12.59 6.10
CA ALA A 109 -17.44 12.86 7.47
C ALA A 109 -17.01 11.75 8.44
N PRO A 110 -16.79 12.05 9.73
CA PRO A 110 -16.89 13.37 10.34
C PRO A 110 -15.64 14.22 10.09
N GLN A 111 -15.83 15.54 10.07
CA GLN A 111 -14.70 16.45 10.21
C GLN A 111 -14.02 16.24 11.56
N HIS A 112 -12.70 16.07 11.55
CA HIS A 112 -11.90 15.76 12.73
C HIS A 112 -10.57 16.53 12.71
N ARG A 113 -9.95 16.68 13.88
CA ARG A 113 -8.66 17.37 14.01
C ARG A 113 -7.52 16.42 13.67
N VAL A 114 -6.66 16.83 12.75
CA VAL A 114 -5.45 16.09 12.38
C VAL A 114 -4.25 17.00 12.54
N TYR A 115 -3.24 16.53 13.28
CA TYR A 115 -1.91 17.11 13.35
C TYR A 115 -1.02 16.42 12.32
N LEU A 116 -0.34 17.20 11.48
CA LEU A 116 0.74 16.70 10.63
C LEU A 116 2.07 17.30 11.05
N ASP A 117 3.11 16.47 11.08
CA ASP A 117 4.49 16.95 11.06
C ASP A 117 4.76 17.79 9.81
N ALA A 118 5.86 18.54 9.81
CA ALA A 118 6.27 19.24 8.61
C ALA A 118 6.67 18.24 7.52
N TYR A 119 6.32 18.53 6.28
CA TYR A 119 6.69 17.71 5.13
C TYR A 119 6.82 18.60 3.90
N TYR A 120 7.60 18.14 2.93
CA TYR A 120 7.61 18.71 1.60
C TYR A 120 6.60 17.99 0.72
N ILE A 121 5.92 18.70 -0.15
CA ILE A 121 5.07 18.12 -1.21
C ILE A 121 5.37 18.80 -2.53
N ASP A 122 5.32 18.05 -3.62
CA ASP A 122 5.61 18.58 -4.95
C ASP A 122 4.68 19.74 -5.29
N LYS A 123 5.28 20.80 -5.81
CA LYS A 123 4.59 22.04 -6.19
C LYS A 123 3.56 21.82 -7.30
N TYR A 124 3.86 20.85 -8.16
CA TYR A 124 3.12 20.47 -9.36
C TYR A 124 2.88 18.95 -9.36
N GLU A 125 1.92 18.48 -10.14
CA GLU A 125 1.82 17.06 -10.50
C GLU A 125 3.10 16.59 -11.21
N VAL A 126 3.41 15.29 -11.14
CA VAL A 126 4.57 14.74 -11.86
C VAL A 126 4.36 14.88 -13.36
N THR A 127 5.31 15.50 -14.04
CA THR A 127 5.24 15.76 -15.48
C THR A 127 5.73 14.59 -16.32
N ASN A 128 5.33 14.53 -17.59
CA ASN A 128 5.89 13.57 -18.56
C ASN A 128 7.41 13.67 -18.67
N THR A 129 7.99 14.88 -18.58
CA THR A 129 9.46 15.05 -18.61
C THR A 129 10.13 14.36 -17.42
N GLN A 130 9.56 14.50 -16.23
CA GLN A 130 10.07 13.86 -15.02
C GLN A 130 9.91 12.35 -15.09
N TYR A 131 8.74 11.85 -15.48
CA TYR A 131 8.47 10.42 -15.63
C TYR A 131 9.37 9.77 -16.69
N LYS A 132 9.71 10.49 -17.77
CA LYS A 132 10.66 10.01 -18.78
C LYS A 132 12.05 9.77 -18.22
N LYS A 133 12.52 10.58 -17.26
CA LYS A 133 13.80 10.34 -16.57
C LYS A 133 13.76 9.06 -15.75
N PHE A 134 12.64 8.81 -15.07
CA PHE A 134 12.41 7.59 -14.31
C PHE A 134 12.48 6.36 -15.23
N ILE A 135 11.70 6.32 -16.32
CA ILE A 135 11.75 5.23 -17.31
C ILE A 135 13.17 5.00 -17.82
N ALA A 136 13.89 6.06 -18.19
CA ALA A 136 15.25 5.95 -18.70
C ALA A 136 16.24 5.42 -17.65
N ALA A 137 16.03 5.73 -16.36
CA ALA A 137 16.91 5.32 -15.28
C ALA A 137 16.66 3.88 -14.81
N THR A 138 15.42 3.41 -14.86
CA THR A 138 15.02 2.13 -14.24
C THR A 138 14.59 1.06 -15.24
N GLY A 139 14.34 1.44 -16.50
CA GLY A 139 13.70 0.56 -17.48
C GLY A 139 12.21 0.32 -17.19
N HIS A 140 11.58 1.15 -16.34
CA HIS A 140 10.17 1.04 -16.04
C HIS A 140 9.31 1.15 -17.30
N ARG A 141 8.14 0.50 -17.29
CA ARG A 141 7.21 0.51 -18.42
C ARG A 141 6.63 1.92 -18.66
N GLU A 142 6.25 2.18 -19.91
CA GLU A 142 5.53 3.40 -20.28
C GLU A 142 4.08 3.38 -19.72
N PRO A 143 3.54 4.54 -19.28
CA PRO A 143 2.13 4.70 -18.91
C PRO A 143 1.17 4.38 -20.06
N SER A 144 -0.10 4.06 -19.76
CA SER A 144 -1.07 3.66 -20.80
C SER A 144 -1.34 4.75 -21.84
N GLU A 145 -1.21 6.02 -21.46
CA GLU A 145 -1.46 7.19 -22.33
C GLU A 145 -0.19 7.79 -22.92
N TRP A 146 0.97 7.15 -22.77
CA TRP A 146 2.28 7.72 -23.11
C TRP A 146 2.42 8.12 -24.59
N ASN A 147 1.77 7.38 -25.48
CA ASN A 147 1.79 7.62 -26.93
C ASN A 147 0.59 8.44 -27.41
N ASN A 148 -0.26 8.93 -26.50
CA ASN A 148 -1.39 9.77 -26.83
C ASN A 148 -0.98 11.25 -26.87
N ALA A 149 -1.05 11.87 -28.05
CA ALA A 149 -0.64 13.27 -28.28
C ALA A 149 -1.39 14.29 -27.40
N GLN A 150 -2.56 13.93 -26.86
CA GLN A 150 -3.36 14.77 -25.97
C GLN A 150 -2.79 14.87 -24.55
N PHE A 151 -1.99 13.88 -24.14
CA PHE A 151 -1.53 13.72 -22.74
C PHE A 151 -0.02 13.61 -22.58
N ASN A 152 0.76 13.61 -23.67
CA ASN A 152 2.18 13.30 -23.63
C ASN A 152 3.12 14.52 -23.80
N GLN A 153 2.60 15.75 -23.68
CA GLN A 153 3.44 16.94 -23.78
C GLN A 153 4.38 17.06 -22.57
N PRO A 154 5.60 17.61 -22.74
CA PRO A 154 6.63 17.61 -21.70
C PRO A 154 6.21 18.15 -20.32
N ASN A 155 5.38 19.19 -20.29
CA ASN A 155 4.93 19.88 -19.06
C ASN A 155 3.48 19.51 -18.65
N GLN A 156 2.83 18.58 -19.35
CA GLN A 156 1.57 18.00 -18.87
C GLN A 156 1.83 17.01 -17.74
N PRO A 157 0.87 16.82 -16.82
CA PRO A 157 0.93 15.74 -15.85
C PRO A 157 1.00 14.39 -16.56
N VAL A 158 1.81 13.47 -16.05
CA VAL A 158 1.79 12.09 -16.51
C VAL A 158 0.47 11.43 -16.07
N VAL A 159 -0.20 10.77 -17.01
CA VAL A 159 -1.48 10.07 -16.77
C VAL A 159 -1.43 8.63 -17.27
N GLY A 160 -2.43 7.82 -16.90
CA GLY A 160 -2.43 6.40 -17.24
C GLY A 160 -1.43 5.59 -16.41
N VAL A 161 -1.11 6.09 -15.21
CA VAL A 161 -0.21 5.47 -14.24
C VAL A 161 -1.01 4.82 -13.12
N SER A 162 -0.67 3.58 -12.77
CA SER A 162 -1.28 2.92 -11.62
C SER A 162 -0.74 3.46 -10.30
N TRP A 163 -1.38 3.10 -9.20
CA TRP A 163 -0.88 3.46 -7.87
C TRP A 163 0.53 2.89 -7.63
N ASP A 164 0.78 1.65 -8.08
CA ASP A 164 2.10 1.03 -8.02
C ASP A 164 3.13 1.78 -8.87
N ASP A 165 2.76 2.20 -10.09
CA ASP A 165 3.63 3.00 -10.97
C ASP A 165 4.02 4.33 -10.29
N ALA A 166 3.05 4.98 -9.65
CA ALA A 166 3.22 6.24 -8.94
C ALA A 166 4.11 6.06 -7.69
N LEU A 167 3.91 4.98 -6.93
CA LEU A 167 4.72 4.67 -5.76
C LEU A 167 6.16 4.30 -6.12
N GLU A 168 6.38 3.53 -7.19
CA GLU A 168 7.72 3.18 -7.68
C GLU A 168 8.49 4.42 -8.15
N TYR A 169 7.83 5.32 -8.90
CA TYR A 169 8.40 6.62 -9.24
C TYR A 169 8.79 7.39 -7.97
N ALA A 170 7.87 7.48 -7.00
CA ALA A 170 8.11 8.26 -5.78
C ALA A 170 9.31 7.71 -5.00
N LYS A 171 9.43 6.37 -4.87
CA LYS A 171 10.58 5.70 -4.24
C LYS A 171 11.88 6.01 -4.97
N TRP A 172 11.90 5.89 -6.29
CA TRP A 172 13.06 6.22 -7.12
C TRP A 172 13.49 7.68 -6.94
N ALA A 173 12.54 8.60 -6.83
CA ALA A 173 12.80 10.02 -6.58
C ALA A 173 13.23 10.34 -5.13
N GLY A 174 13.34 9.34 -4.24
CA GLY A 174 13.65 9.54 -2.82
C GLY A 174 12.49 10.14 -2.02
N LYS A 175 11.26 9.95 -2.49
CA LYS A 175 10.00 10.50 -1.97
C LYS A 175 9.02 9.36 -1.62
N THR A 176 7.77 9.73 -1.36
CA THR A 176 6.60 8.85 -1.21
C THR A 176 5.38 9.50 -1.90
N LEU A 177 4.26 8.80 -2.01
CA LEU A 177 2.97 9.44 -2.27
C LEU A 177 2.50 10.19 -1.01
N PRO A 178 1.80 11.34 -1.14
CA PRO A 178 1.21 12.00 0.02
C PRO A 178 0.19 11.08 0.69
N THR A 179 0.12 11.09 2.02
CA THR A 179 -1.07 10.56 2.70
C THR A 179 -2.29 11.39 2.34
N GLU A 180 -3.49 10.84 2.45
CA GLU A 180 -4.75 11.55 2.21
C GLU A 180 -4.82 12.83 3.06
N ALA A 181 -4.34 12.76 4.32
CA ALA A 181 -4.29 13.90 5.21
C ALA A 181 -3.24 14.94 4.78
N GLN A 182 -2.06 14.52 4.33
CA GLN A 182 -1.06 15.43 3.76
C GLN A 182 -1.64 16.15 2.56
N TRP A 183 -2.23 15.41 1.62
CA TRP A 183 -2.83 15.98 0.43
C TRP A 183 -3.90 17.02 0.76
N GLU A 184 -4.84 16.70 1.66
CA GLU A 184 -5.92 17.64 2.01
C GLU A 184 -5.40 18.90 2.72
N LYS A 185 -4.47 18.77 3.66
CA LYS A 185 -3.86 19.95 4.32
C LYS A 185 -3.18 20.84 3.28
N ALA A 186 -2.44 20.22 2.35
CA ALA A 186 -1.76 20.90 1.25
C ALA A 186 -2.77 21.62 0.34
N ALA A 187 -3.86 20.95 -0.07
CA ALA A 187 -4.89 21.51 -0.94
C ALA A 187 -5.61 22.71 -0.31
N ARG A 188 -5.88 22.67 1.00
CA ARG A 188 -6.52 23.76 1.75
C ARG A 188 -5.73 25.06 1.76
N GLY A 189 -4.41 25.04 1.49
CA GLY A 189 -3.66 26.27 1.20
C GLY A 189 -3.75 27.35 2.27
N GLN A 190 -3.68 26.99 3.56
CA GLN A 190 -3.88 27.86 4.74
C GLN A 190 -5.33 28.27 5.04
N LEU A 191 -6.30 27.91 4.22
CA LEU A 191 -7.71 28.21 4.45
C LEU A 191 -8.35 27.20 5.41
N VAL A 192 -9.15 27.71 6.36
CA VAL A 192 -9.85 26.87 7.34
C VAL A 192 -11.31 26.68 6.91
N GLY A 193 -11.71 25.41 6.78
CA GLY A 193 -13.12 25.04 6.53
C GLY A 193 -13.66 25.42 5.16
N LYS A 194 -12.79 25.80 4.20
CA LYS A 194 -13.19 26.17 2.84
C LYS A 194 -13.39 24.95 1.95
N LEU A 195 -14.30 25.10 0.99
CA LEU A 195 -14.65 24.05 0.02
C LEU A 195 -13.52 23.79 -0.97
N TYR A 196 -12.97 24.82 -1.60
CA TYR A 196 -11.96 24.72 -2.65
C TYR A 196 -10.61 25.31 -2.20
N PRO A 197 -9.50 25.04 -2.92
CA PRO A 197 -8.20 25.66 -2.63
C PRO A 197 -8.21 27.21 -2.66
N TRP A 198 -9.18 27.80 -3.36
CA TRP A 198 -9.37 29.25 -3.49
C TRP A 198 -10.48 29.84 -2.60
N GLY A 199 -11.22 29.03 -1.83
CA GLY A 199 -12.31 29.48 -0.98
C GLY A 199 -13.65 28.79 -1.26
N ASP A 200 -14.77 29.46 -0.99
CA ASP A 200 -16.13 28.91 -1.15
C ASP A 200 -16.86 29.44 -2.39
N THR A 201 -16.25 30.37 -3.12
CA THR A 201 -16.92 31.06 -4.23
C THR A 201 -17.11 30.12 -5.42
N TRP A 202 -18.35 30.06 -5.90
CA TRP A 202 -18.74 29.37 -7.13
C TRP A 202 -19.71 30.27 -7.95
N PRO A 203 -19.54 30.43 -9.28
CA PRO A 203 -18.44 29.96 -10.13
C PRO A 203 -17.06 30.37 -9.60
N PRO A 204 -16.01 29.57 -9.88
CA PRO A 204 -14.70 29.86 -9.35
C PRO A 204 -14.16 31.19 -9.90
N PRO A 205 -13.31 31.90 -9.14
CA PRO A 205 -12.75 33.17 -9.58
C PRO A 205 -11.99 33.02 -10.90
N VAL A 206 -11.94 34.11 -11.67
CA VAL A 206 -11.18 34.20 -12.91
C VAL A 206 -9.96 35.07 -12.66
N ASP A 207 -8.79 34.63 -13.08
CA ASP A 207 -7.56 35.40 -12.89
C ASP A 207 -7.52 36.58 -13.86
N GLY A 208 -7.40 37.79 -13.31
CA GLY A 208 -7.53 39.09 -14.01
C GLY A 208 -6.46 39.42 -15.06
N GLY A 209 -5.73 38.43 -15.58
CA GLY A 209 -4.72 38.61 -16.62
C GLY A 209 -5.13 38.06 -18.00
N GLU A 210 -5.85 36.93 -18.06
CA GLU A 210 -6.14 36.23 -19.33
C GLU A 210 -7.45 35.44 -19.34
N GLN A 211 -8.52 35.81 -18.63
CA GLN A 211 -9.79 35.05 -18.60
C GLN A 211 -9.67 33.54 -18.30
N ARG A 212 -8.52 33.05 -17.83
CA ARG A 212 -8.33 31.67 -17.41
C ARG A 212 -8.85 31.53 -15.98
N GLY A 213 -9.58 30.46 -15.74
CA GLY A 213 -10.07 30.12 -14.41
C GLY A 213 -8.98 29.77 -13.41
N VAL A 214 -9.36 29.20 -12.27
CA VAL A 214 -8.42 28.76 -11.20
C VAL A 214 -8.22 27.24 -11.15
N GLY A 215 -8.72 26.51 -12.14
CA GLY A 215 -8.49 25.08 -12.29
C GLY A 215 -9.00 24.55 -13.63
N ASN A 216 -8.54 23.36 -14.01
CA ASN A 216 -8.94 22.63 -15.23
C ASN A 216 -9.97 21.56 -14.88
N PHE A 217 -11.19 21.67 -15.35
CA PHE A 217 -12.27 20.75 -14.98
C PHE A 217 -13.43 20.81 -15.98
N PHE A 218 -14.43 19.95 -15.83
CA PHE A 218 -15.57 19.95 -16.75
C PHE A 218 -16.45 21.20 -16.55
N ASP A 219 -16.31 22.17 -17.46
CA ASP A 219 -16.87 23.51 -17.34
C ASP A 219 -18.20 23.74 -18.07
N ALA A 220 -18.76 22.70 -18.73
CA ALA A 220 -19.85 22.80 -19.72
C ALA A 220 -21.17 23.47 -19.25
N HIS A 221 -21.25 23.91 -17.99
CA HIS A 221 -22.41 24.55 -17.37
C HIS A 221 -22.10 25.89 -16.68
N ILE A 222 -20.92 26.48 -16.87
CA ILE A 222 -20.56 27.76 -16.26
C ILE A 222 -20.47 28.85 -17.32
N GLU A 223 -21.50 29.68 -17.40
CA GLU A 223 -21.51 30.82 -18.33
C GLU A 223 -20.37 31.80 -18.01
N GLY A 224 -19.51 32.07 -18.99
CA GLY A 224 -18.40 33.02 -18.88
C GLY A 224 -17.13 32.46 -18.24
N TYR A 225 -17.07 31.17 -17.93
CA TYR A 225 -15.84 30.49 -17.52
C TYR A 225 -15.22 29.73 -18.70
N SER A 226 -13.90 29.79 -18.82
CA SER A 226 -13.12 28.90 -19.68
C SER A 226 -11.78 28.66 -18.99
N ASP A 227 -11.38 27.40 -18.84
CA ASP A 227 -10.03 27.07 -18.39
C ASP A 227 -9.00 27.11 -19.52
N GLY A 228 -9.45 27.11 -20.77
CA GLY A 228 -8.63 27.14 -21.99
C GLY A 228 -8.12 25.78 -22.45
N TYR A 229 -8.58 24.67 -21.86
CA TYR A 229 -8.07 23.33 -22.13
C TYR A 229 -9.18 22.30 -22.36
N ALA A 230 -9.08 21.52 -23.43
CA ALA A 230 -10.01 20.41 -23.69
C ALA A 230 -9.68 19.13 -22.89
N TYR A 231 -8.45 19.04 -22.38
CA TYR A 231 -7.86 17.89 -21.68
C TYR A 231 -6.90 18.42 -20.60
N THR A 232 -5.91 17.63 -20.17
CA THR A 232 -4.89 18.09 -19.23
C THR A 232 -4.18 19.37 -19.70
N ALA A 233 -4.09 20.35 -18.81
CA ALA A 233 -3.29 21.55 -18.95
C ALA A 233 -1.82 21.24 -18.65
N SER A 234 -0.92 22.14 -19.02
CA SER A 234 0.43 22.08 -18.43
C SER A 234 0.34 22.36 -16.94
N VAL A 235 1.12 21.64 -16.13
CA VAL A 235 1.16 21.89 -14.69
C VAL A 235 1.54 23.35 -14.41
N GLY A 236 0.90 23.95 -13.42
CA GLY A 236 1.11 25.35 -13.07
C GLY A 236 0.37 26.37 -13.95
N SER A 237 -0.62 25.94 -14.74
CA SER A 237 -1.37 26.83 -15.64
C SER A 237 -2.34 27.78 -14.92
N PHE A 238 -2.71 27.47 -13.69
CA PHE A 238 -3.69 28.21 -12.88
C PHE A 238 -3.06 28.83 -11.64
N SER A 239 -3.80 29.67 -10.91
CA SER A 239 -3.27 30.27 -9.68
C SER A 239 -2.91 29.23 -8.60
N PRO A 240 -1.79 29.41 -7.90
CA PRO A 240 -1.47 28.56 -6.76
C PRO A 240 -2.39 28.86 -5.56
N ASN A 241 -2.56 27.88 -4.68
CA ASN A 241 -3.19 28.10 -3.39
C ASN A 241 -2.26 28.85 -2.41
N GLY A 242 -2.72 29.11 -1.18
CA GLY A 242 -1.93 29.87 -0.20
C GLY A 242 -0.61 29.22 0.24
N TYR A 243 -0.35 27.94 -0.04
CA TYR A 243 0.99 27.34 0.16
C TYR A 243 1.90 27.49 -1.06
N GLY A 244 1.40 27.94 -2.21
CA GLY A 244 2.16 27.99 -3.46
C GLY A 244 2.03 26.72 -4.30
N LEU A 245 1.05 25.85 -4.01
CA LEU A 245 0.77 24.62 -4.74
C LEU A 245 -0.21 24.87 -5.88
N TYR A 246 0.06 24.26 -7.02
CA TYR A 246 -0.72 24.39 -8.23
C TYR A 246 -1.59 23.15 -8.46
N ASP A 247 -2.69 23.34 -9.18
CA ASP A 247 -3.54 22.26 -9.70
C ASP A 247 -4.08 21.32 -8.62
N MET A 248 -4.21 21.79 -7.38
CA MET A 248 -4.77 20.99 -6.27
C MET A 248 -6.27 20.69 -6.44
N ALA A 249 -6.92 21.29 -7.44
CA ALA A 249 -8.32 21.08 -7.79
C ALA A 249 -8.45 21.08 -9.32
N GLY A 250 -8.70 19.90 -9.89
CA GLY A 250 -8.78 19.68 -11.32
C GLY A 250 -7.45 19.21 -11.94
N ASN A 251 -7.36 19.31 -13.26
CA ASN A 251 -6.29 18.77 -14.10
C ASN A 251 -6.25 17.24 -14.10
N VAL A 252 -5.73 16.59 -13.05
CA VAL A 252 -5.81 15.13 -12.88
C VAL A 252 -6.15 14.74 -11.44
N LEU A 253 -6.85 13.62 -11.28
CA LEU A 253 -6.94 12.92 -10.01
C LEU A 253 -5.54 12.49 -9.56
N GLU A 254 -5.27 12.63 -8.27
CA GLU A 254 -3.95 12.32 -7.71
C GLU A 254 -4.02 11.16 -6.73
N TRP A 255 -3.20 10.13 -6.98
CA TRP A 255 -3.01 9.02 -6.05
C TRP A 255 -2.47 9.48 -4.68
N CYS A 256 -3.12 9.03 -3.61
CA CYS A 256 -2.61 9.10 -2.24
C CYS A 256 -2.09 7.73 -1.78
N LEU A 257 -1.26 7.73 -0.74
CA LEU A 257 -0.68 6.52 -0.14
C LEU A 257 -1.75 5.61 0.50
N ASP A 258 -2.82 6.21 1.01
CA ASP A 258 -3.82 5.57 1.84
C ASP A 258 -4.67 4.52 1.10
N ALA A 259 -4.91 3.41 1.80
CA ALA A 259 -6.03 2.53 1.54
C ALA A 259 -7.35 3.24 1.85
N TYR A 260 -8.29 3.19 0.91
CA TYR A 260 -9.62 3.76 1.07
C TYR A 260 -10.46 2.89 2.00
N GLU A 261 -11.05 3.54 3.00
CA GLU A 261 -12.07 2.96 3.86
C GLU A 261 -13.14 4.02 4.14
N THR A 262 -14.41 3.65 3.98
CA THR A 262 -15.57 4.54 4.09
C THR A 262 -15.66 5.19 5.47
N ASP A 263 -15.40 4.46 6.55
CA ASP A 263 -15.53 4.94 7.93
C ASP A 263 -14.20 5.35 8.58
N TYR A 264 -13.11 5.50 7.81
CA TYR A 264 -11.77 5.74 8.37
C TYR A 264 -11.71 7.01 9.24
N TYR A 265 -12.37 8.09 8.83
CA TYR A 265 -12.32 9.38 9.55
C TYR A 265 -12.87 9.28 10.99
N ARG A 266 -13.77 8.32 11.27
CA ARG A 266 -14.31 8.08 12.63
C ARG A 266 -13.29 7.45 13.59
N LYS A 267 -12.30 6.75 13.05
CA LYS A 267 -11.28 5.99 13.79
C LYS A 267 -9.85 6.41 13.46
N SER A 268 -9.70 7.51 12.73
CA SER A 268 -8.43 8.08 12.30
C SER A 268 -7.62 8.54 13.52
N PRO A 269 -6.32 8.22 13.61
CA PRO A 269 -5.47 8.79 14.64
C PRO A 269 -5.26 10.29 14.39
N ASN A 270 -5.11 11.07 15.47
CA ASN A 270 -5.02 12.53 15.36
C ASN A 270 -3.65 13.04 14.90
N ARG A 271 -2.62 12.19 14.73
CA ARG A 271 -1.26 12.60 14.35
C ARG A 271 -0.73 11.76 13.21
N ASN A 272 -0.35 12.40 12.10
CA ASN A 272 0.14 11.74 10.87
C ASN A 272 -0.70 10.51 10.46
N PRO A 273 -2.03 10.62 10.35
CA PRO A 273 -2.85 9.49 9.95
C PRO A 273 -2.45 9.02 8.56
N VAL A 274 -2.33 7.71 8.48
CA VAL A 274 -2.22 6.96 7.24
C VAL A 274 -2.96 5.64 7.43
N LYS A 275 -3.91 5.35 6.56
CA LYS A 275 -4.57 4.05 6.52
C LYS A 275 -3.76 3.13 5.63
N ASN A 276 -3.07 2.16 6.23
CA ASN A 276 -2.40 1.11 5.50
C ASN A 276 -2.84 -0.25 6.07
N ILE A 277 -3.82 -0.89 5.42
CA ILE A 277 -4.22 -2.27 5.79
C ILE A 277 -3.33 -3.30 5.09
N ASP A 278 -2.65 -2.94 3.99
CA ASP A 278 -1.53 -3.62 3.32
C ASP A 278 -1.46 -3.10 1.87
N MET A 279 -0.33 -3.29 1.17
CA MET A 279 -0.16 -2.97 -0.27
C MET A 279 -0.97 -3.90 -1.21
N GLU A 280 -2.12 -4.41 -0.77
CA GLU A 280 -2.95 -5.35 -1.52
C GLU A 280 -3.69 -4.68 -2.69
N VAL A 281 -3.66 -5.32 -3.86
CA VAL A 281 -4.37 -4.94 -5.11
C VAL A 281 -5.90 -4.86 -4.96
N ARG A 282 -6.49 -5.38 -3.86
CA ARG A 282 -7.95 -5.40 -3.62
C ARG A 282 -8.46 -4.24 -2.80
N VAL A 283 -7.57 -3.51 -2.14
CA VAL A 283 -7.95 -2.36 -1.34
C VAL A 283 -7.90 -1.15 -2.25
N PHE A 284 -9.06 -0.56 -2.53
CA PHE A 284 -9.13 0.71 -3.25
C PHE A 284 -8.15 1.70 -2.60
N ARG A 285 -7.44 2.49 -3.41
CA ARG A 285 -6.56 3.55 -2.95
C ARG A 285 -7.28 4.87 -3.06
N VAL A 286 -6.98 5.77 -2.14
CA VAL A 286 -7.53 7.11 -2.15
C VAL A 286 -7.00 7.87 -3.36
N VAL A 287 -7.90 8.56 -4.07
CA VAL A 287 -7.58 9.57 -5.09
C VAL A 287 -8.23 10.90 -4.71
N ARG A 288 -7.56 12.01 -4.99
CA ARG A 288 -7.99 13.36 -4.58
C ARG A 288 -7.92 14.36 -5.74
N GLY A 289 -8.58 15.52 -5.59
CA GLY A 289 -8.42 16.69 -6.46
C GLY A 289 -9.41 16.83 -7.62
N GLY A 290 -9.94 15.72 -8.14
CA GLY A 290 -10.70 15.73 -9.40
C GLY A 290 -9.80 16.00 -10.62
N GLY A 291 -10.29 15.76 -11.84
CA GLY A 291 -9.54 15.97 -13.07
C GLY A 291 -10.20 16.93 -14.06
N TRP A 292 -9.60 17.08 -15.25
CA TRP A 292 -10.09 17.92 -16.34
C TRP A 292 -11.51 17.59 -16.81
N SER A 293 -12.02 16.39 -16.54
CA SER A 293 -13.41 16.00 -16.83
C SER A 293 -14.28 15.86 -15.58
N SER A 294 -13.82 16.30 -14.41
CA SER A 294 -14.55 16.20 -13.15
C SER A 294 -15.50 17.35 -12.93
N LEU A 295 -16.52 17.10 -12.12
CA LEU A 295 -17.50 18.10 -11.71
C LEU A 295 -16.99 18.92 -10.52
N SER A 296 -17.61 20.08 -10.31
CA SER A 296 -17.33 20.97 -9.18
C SER A 296 -17.35 20.28 -7.81
N ALA A 297 -18.26 19.32 -7.61
CA ALA A 297 -18.35 18.56 -6.37
C ALA A 297 -17.08 17.72 -6.08
N GLU A 298 -16.30 17.35 -7.09
CA GLU A 298 -15.08 16.53 -6.95
C GLU A 298 -13.82 17.38 -6.75
N LEU A 299 -13.90 18.68 -7.06
CA LEU A 299 -12.79 19.65 -6.92
C LEU A 299 -12.62 20.16 -5.49
N ARG A 300 -13.52 19.79 -4.58
CA ARG A 300 -13.48 20.23 -3.18
C ARG A 300 -12.26 19.64 -2.50
N CYS A 301 -11.61 20.43 -1.65
CA CYS A 301 -10.49 20.00 -0.82
C CYS A 301 -10.79 18.74 -0.04
N ALA A 302 -12.04 18.56 0.44
CA ALA A 302 -12.48 17.42 1.25
C ALA A 302 -12.97 16.20 0.44
N TYR A 303 -13.17 16.34 -0.89
CA TYR A 303 -13.62 15.23 -1.72
C TYR A 303 -12.61 14.10 -1.70
N ARG A 304 -13.11 12.88 -1.53
CA ARG A 304 -12.32 11.65 -1.53
C ARG A 304 -12.89 10.65 -2.50
N GLY A 305 -12.16 10.45 -3.60
CA GLY A 305 -12.42 9.38 -4.54
C GLY A 305 -11.65 8.12 -4.16
N ARG A 306 -11.93 7.05 -4.88
CA ARG A 306 -11.19 5.80 -4.74
C ARG A 306 -11.09 5.09 -6.07
N ASP A 307 -9.98 4.41 -6.28
CA ASP A 307 -9.84 3.51 -7.42
C ASP A 307 -8.99 2.30 -7.07
N ILE A 308 -9.10 1.23 -7.86
CA ILE A 308 -8.32 0.03 -7.67
C ILE A 308 -6.84 0.35 -7.96
N PRO A 309 -5.87 -0.15 -7.18
CA PRO A 309 -4.45 0.17 -7.36
C PRO A 309 -3.92 0.00 -8.79
N SER A 310 -4.48 -0.95 -9.56
CA SER A 310 -4.09 -1.25 -10.94
C SER A 310 -4.78 -0.38 -12.00
N ALA A 311 -5.66 0.56 -11.61
CA ALA A 311 -6.37 1.42 -12.54
C ALA A 311 -5.40 2.33 -13.29
N LYS A 312 -5.62 2.47 -14.61
CA LYS A 312 -4.82 3.29 -15.52
C LYS A 312 -5.74 3.93 -16.54
N TYR A 313 -5.94 5.24 -16.44
CA TYR A 313 -6.71 6.01 -17.40
C TYR A 313 -6.26 7.47 -17.40
N ASN A 314 -6.72 8.22 -18.42
CA ASN A 314 -6.25 9.57 -18.76
C ASN A 314 -6.67 10.72 -17.82
N LEU A 315 -7.32 10.41 -16.69
CA LEU A 315 -7.63 11.37 -15.63
C LEU A 315 -6.76 11.14 -14.40
N LEU A 316 -5.95 10.09 -14.37
CA LEU A 316 -5.29 9.62 -13.16
C LEU A 316 -3.78 9.79 -13.25
N GLY A 317 -3.26 10.66 -12.39
CA GLY A 317 -1.85 10.95 -12.20
C GLY A 317 -1.49 10.98 -10.71
N PHE A 318 -0.47 11.75 -10.34
CA PHE A 318 -0.01 11.87 -8.96
C PHE A 318 0.99 13.02 -8.77
N ARG A 319 1.20 13.38 -7.51
CA ARG A 319 2.34 14.18 -7.05
C ARG A 319 3.02 13.46 -5.88
N CYS A 320 4.26 13.80 -5.57
CA CYS A 320 4.99 13.16 -4.47
C CYS A 320 5.07 14.05 -3.21
N ALA A 321 5.32 13.42 -2.08
CA ALA A 321 5.62 14.05 -0.80
C ALA A 321 6.89 13.46 -0.19
N GLN A 322 7.49 14.19 0.76
CA GLN A 322 8.66 13.75 1.50
C GLN A 322 8.61 14.32 2.91
N TRP A 323 8.65 13.46 3.92
CA TRP A 323 8.68 13.90 5.31
C TRP A 323 9.91 14.76 5.59
N VAL A 324 9.74 15.80 6.42
CA VAL A 324 10.87 16.45 7.06
C VAL A 324 11.28 15.56 8.22
N MET A 325 12.52 15.11 8.22
CA MET A 325 13.11 14.36 9.33
C MET A 325 13.72 15.38 10.30
N PRO A 326 13.05 15.76 11.40
CA PRO A 326 13.64 16.72 12.31
C PRO A 326 14.91 16.12 12.95
N PRO A 327 15.96 16.93 13.18
CA PRO A 327 17.04 16.52 14.06
C PRO A 327 16.46 16.19 15.45
N PRO A 328 17.13 15.33 16.24
CA PRO A 328 16.69 15.00 17.58
C PRO A 328 16.52 16.31 18.38
N PRO A 329 15.32 16.62 18.92
CA PRO A 329 15.14 17.73 19.83
C PRO A 329 15.95 17.51 21.10
N ALA A 330 16.11 18.56 21.90
CA ALA A 330 16.65 18.42 23.24
C ALA A 330 15.85 17.33 24.01
N PRO A 331 16.50 16.49 24.84
CA PRO A 331 15.85 15.37 25.55
C PRO A 331 14.58 15.73 26.35
N GLU A 332 14.41 17.01 26.67
CA GLU A 332 13.36 17.58 27.50
C GLU A 332 11.99 17.65 26.75
N THR A 333 11.99 17.77 25.41
CA THR A 333 10.77 17.99 24.61
C THR A 333 9.84 16.76 24.50
N ILE A 334 10.35 15.54 24.72
CA ILE A 334 9.56 14.29 24.65
C ILE A 334 8.74 14.06 25.94
N GLN A 335 9.14 14.69 27.05
CA GLN A 335 8.53 14.44 28.36
C GLN A 335 7.19 15.15 28.57
N GLU A 336 6.90 16.20 27.79
CA GLU A 336 5.76 17.10 28.05
C GLU A 336 4.43 16.67 27.40
N THR A 337 4.45 15.78 26.41
CA THR A 337 3.23 15.30 25.72
C THR A 337 2.78 13.92 26.18
N LYS A 338 1.51 13.77 26.60
CA LYS A 338 1.03 12.59 27.35
C LYS A 338 1.01 11.24 26.61
N ASN A 339 1.12 11.20 25.28
CA ASN A 339 1.00 9.95 24.49
C ASN A 339 2.07 9.77 23.40
N LEU A 340 3.16 10.54 23.40
CA LEU A 340 4.18 10.43 22.33
C LEU A 340 5.40 9.62 22.77
N GLY A 341 5.92 8.77 21.89
CA GLY A 341 7.25 8.16 22.02
C GLY A 341 8.10 8.45 20.80
N ALA A 342 9.41 8.23 20.88
CA ALA A 342 10.34 8.57 19.80
C ALA A 342 11.35 7.46 19.51
N LEU A 343 11.78 7.37 18.26
CA LEU A 343 12.90 6.56 17.78
C LEU A 343 13.97 7.47 17.20
N GLN A 344 15.20 7.35 17.67
CA GLN A 344 16.38 7.92 17.03
C GLN A 344 17.07 6.86 16.19
N LEU A 345 17.35 7.16 14.93
CA LEU A 345 17.81 6.20 13.92
C LEU A 345 18.97 6.75 13.09
N SER A 346 20.02 5.95 12.89
CA SER A 346 21.04 6.18 11.85
C SER A 346 21.60 4.86 11.34
N THR A 347 22.10 4.83 10.11
CA THR A 347 22.75 3.66 9.51
C THR A 347 24.20 3.95 9.14
N THR A 348 24.97 2.87 9.02
CA THR A 348 26.33 2.91 8.47
C THR A 348 26.40 1.91 7.31
N PRO A 349 26.56 2.37 6.05
CA PRO A 349 26.62 3.77 5.61
C PRO A 349 25.25 4.51 5.71
N PRO A 350 25.23 5.86 5.67
CA PRO A 350 24.00 6.64 5.59
C PRO A 350 23.35 6.52 4.20
N GLY A 351 22.10 6.96 4.08
CA GLY A 351 21.35 6.98 2.82
C GLY A 351 20.33 5.84 2.68
N ALA A 352 20.25 4.94 3.66
CA ALA A 352 19.25 3.88 3.67
C ALA A 352 17.83 4.45 3.74
N ILE A 353 16.94 3.96 2.87
CA ILE A 353 15.50 4.23 2.93
C ILE A 353 14.95 3.55 4.18
N VAL A 354 14.30 4.35 5.02
CA VAL A 354 13.62 3.93 6.23
C VAL A 354 12.17 3.67 5.88
N TYR A 355 11.71 2.47 6.17
CA TYR A 355 10.32 2.08 6.13
C TYR A 355 9.80 1.92 7.55
N ILE A 356 8.58 2.39 7.78
CA ILE A 356 7.87 2.28 9.06
C ILE A 356 6.56 1.58 8.78
N ASP A 357 6.32 0.44 9.44
CA ASP A 357 5.12 -0.37 9.26
C ASP A 357 4.83 -0.60 7.74
N GLY A 358 5.90 -0.92 6.99
CA GLY A 358 5.88 -1.16 5.54
C GLY A 358 5.91 0.09 4.63
N LEU A 359 5.85 1.31 5.18
CA LEU A 359 5.75 2.55 4.40
C LEU A 359 7.06 3.33 4.32
N PRO A 360 7.48 3.80 3.13
CA PRO A 360 8.67 4.63 3.01
C PRO A 360 8.48 5.96 3.72
N TYR A 361 9.36 6.25 4.69
CA TYR A 361 9.30 7.43 5.54
C TYR A 361 10.36 8.48 5.15
N GLY A 362 11.55 8.05 4.76
CA GLY A 362 12.64 8.95 4.34
C GLY A 362 13.96 8.21 4.21
N LYS A 363 15.06 8.92 3.98
CA LYS A 363 16.43 8.34 3.98
C LYS A 363 17.14 8.70 5.28
N THR A 364 18.00 7.82 5.76
CA THR A 364 18.93 8.13 6.87
C THR A 364 20.00 9.12 6.42
N GLU A 365 20.42 9.99 7.34
CA GLU A 365 21.50 10.94 7.12
C GLU A 365 22.75 10.58 7.93
N GLN A 366 23.83 11.37 7.76
CA GLN A 366 25.04 11.23 8.56
C GLN A 366 24.78 11.42 10.06
N LYS A 367 23.84 12.31 10.42
CA LYS A 367 23.38 12.50 11.80
C LYS A 367 22.14 11.64 12.04
N PRO A 368 21.94 11.11 13.26
CA PRO A 368 20.71 10.39 13.56
C PRO A 368 19.48 11.28 13.40
N ILE A 369 18.47 10.71 12.76
CA ILE A 369 17.14 11.29 12.58
C ILE A 369 16.24 10.88 13.74
N GLN A 370 15.21 11.68 14.06
CA GLN A 370 14.20 11.30 15.05
C GLN A 370 12.83 11.14 14.40
N ILE A 371 12.14 10.07 14.78
CA ILE A 371 10.78 9.76 14.35
C ILE A 371 9.89 9.73 15.59
N VAL A 372 8.78 10.46 15.56
CA VAL A 372 7.84 10.57 16.68
C VAL A 372 6.56 9.80 16.36
N PHE A 373 6.12 9.00 17.33
CA PHE A 373 4.95 8.16 17.21
C PHE A 373 3.91 8.51 18.26
N ASP A 374 2.64 8.52 17.86
CA ASP A 374 1.54 8.44 18.80
C ASP A 374 1.43 6.99 19.32
N THR A 375 1.53 6.83 20.64
CA THR A 375 1.45 5.54 21.34
C THR A 375 0.04 5.21 21.79
N GLY A 376 -0.93 6.07 21.47
CA GLY A 376 -2.34 5.93 21.81
C GLY A 376 -2.59 5.91 23.31
N GLU A 377 -3.81 5.56 23.70
CA GLU A 377 -4.21 5.50 25.12
C GLU A 377 -3.45 4.44 25.92
N ARG A 378 -2.99 3.37 25.27
CA ARG A 378 -2.21 2.29 25.90
C ARG A 378 -0.81 2.75 26.31
N GLY A 379 -0.30 3.83 25.73
CA GLY A 379 1.03 4.37 26.03
C GLY A 379 2.19 3.52 25.51
N GLU A 380 1.91 2.53 24.64
CA GLU A 380 2.90 1.67 24.00
C GLU A 380 2.36 1.17 22.65
N ARG A 381 3.22 1.17 21.63
CA ARG A 381 2.98 0.51 20.34
C ARG A 381 4.25 -0.17 19.84
N SER A 382 4.12 -1.28 19.14
CA SER A 382 5.22 -1.87 18.39
C SER A 382 5.23 -1.30 16.98
N VAL A 383 6.40 -0.93 16.47
CA VAL A 383 6.59 -0.37 15.13
C VAL A 383 7.60 -1.23 14.40
N GLU A 384 7.27 -1.70 13.21
CA GLU A 384 8.24 -2.35 12.34
C GLU A 384 9.07 -1.30 11.61
N ILE A 385 10.39 -1.39 11.70
CA ILE A 385 11.32 -0.56 10.95
C ILE A 385 12.10 -1.45 9.99
N LYS A 386 12.01 -1.15 8.69
CA LYS A 386 12.81 -1.80 7.64
C LYS A 386 13.76 -0.77 7.02
N LEU A 387 15.00 -1.17 6.80
CA LEU A 387 16.06 -0.34 6.24
C LEU A 387 16.52 -0.99 4.93
N GLU A 388 16.46 -0.25 3.84
CA GLU A 388 16.94 -0.69 2.52
C GLU A 388 17.98 0.28 1.99
N LEU A 389 19.04 -0.26 1.42
CA LEU A 389 20.04 0.51 0.69
C LEU A 389 20.54 -0.36 -0.45
N ASP A 390 20.59 0.19 -1.66
CA ASP A 390 21.00 -0.56 -2.85
C ASP A 390 22.39 -1.18 -2.67
N GLY A 391 22.49 -2.47 -2.99
CA GLY A 391 23.72 -3.26 -2.78
C GLY A 391 23.95 -3.73 -1.34
N TYR A 392 23.02 -3.47 -0.41
CA TYR A 392 23.08 -3.94 0.98
C TYR A 392 21.88 -4.83 1.32
N ALA A 393 22.10 -5.77 2.24
CA ALA A 393 21.06 -6.62 2.78
C ALA A 393 20.05 -5.77 3.56
N THR A 394 18.77 -5.96 3.24
CA THR A 394 17.67 -5.35 3.96
C THR A 394 17.71 -5.72 5.44
N LYS A 395 17.47 -4.73 6.32
CA LYS A 395 17.43 -4.94 7.77
C LYS A 395 16.07 -4.56 8.33
N THR A 396 15.35 -5.52 8.88
CA THR A 396 14.02 -5.31 9.49
C THR A 396 14.06 -5.63 10.97
N THR A 397 13.40 -4.81 11.80
CA THR A 397 13.23 -5.05 13.22
C THR A 397 11.90 -4.49 13.73
N ARG A 398 11.37 -5.04 14.83
CA ARG A 398 10.24 -4.42 15.54
C ARG A 398 10.75 -3.68 16.77
N VAL A 399 10.44 -2.39 16.84
CA VAL A 399 10.84 -1.49 17.91
C VAL A 399 9.62 -1.17 18.79
N PRO A 400 9.64 -1.52 20.09
CA PRO A 400 8.58 -1.08 21.01
C PRO A 400 8.78 0.41 21.34
N ILE A 401 7.81 1.23 20.95
CA ILE A 401 7.76 2.65 21.25
C ILE A 401 6.82 2.88 22.43
N ARG A 402 7.34 3.50 23.48
CA ARG A 402 6.58 3.81 24.71
C ARG A 402 6.44 5.31 24.88
N ARG A 403 5.33 5.74 25.48
CA ARG A 403 5.09 7.16 25.78
C ARG A 403 6.24 7.71 26.62
N GLN A 404 6.64 8.94 26.30
CA GLN A 404 7.71 9.71 26.93
C GLN A 404 9.06 8.98 26.94
N LYS A 405 9.27 8.01 26.03
CA LYS A 405 10.53 7.30 25.87
C LYS A 405 11.15 7.55 24.50
N LEU A 406 12.46 7.77 24.52
CA LEU A 406 13.31 7.76 23.33
C LEU A 406 13.99 6.39 23.23
N VAL A 407 13.74 5.69 22.12
CA VAL A 407 14.47 4.48 21.75
C VAL A 407 15.61 4.89 20.82
N ARG A 408 16.83 4.42 21.08
CA ARG A 408 18.00 4.70 20.23
C ARG A 408 18.35 3.46 19.42
N TRP A 409 18.34 3.62 18.10
CA TRP A 409 18.77 2.62 17.12
C TRP A 409 19.74 3.26 16.13
N GLU A 410 20.90 3.64 16.66
CA GLU A 410 21.91 4.44 15.96
C GLU A 410 23.07 3.56 15.44
N ASN A 411 23.75 4.02 14.39
CA ASN A 411 24.89 3.37 13.75
C ASN A 411 24.59 1.92 13.34
N VAL A 412 23.38 1.71 12.82
CA VAL A 412 22.92 0.40 12.39
C VAL A 412 23.73 -0.01 11.16
N ALA A 413 24.68 -0.92 11.35
CA ALA A 413 25.50 -1.46 10.27
C ALA A 413 24.64 -2.25 9.28
N LEU A 414 24.73 -1.88 8.00
CA LEU A 414 24.14 -2.60 6.88
C LEU A 414 25.20 -3.49 6.24
N THR A 415 24.82 -4.71 5.89
CA THR A 415 25.73 -5.72 5.33
C THR A 415 25.74 -5.60 3.82
N LEU A 416 26.90 -5.35 3.20
CA LEU A 416 27.01 -5.34 1.75
C LEU A 416 26.65 -6.72 1.19
N LEU A 417 25.80 -6.77 0.18
CA LEU A 417 25.55 -8.00 -0.57
C LEU A 417 26.80 -8.25 -1.42
N SER A 418 27.55 -9.30 -1.10
CA SER A 418 28.65 -9.73 -1.95
C SER A 418 28.09 -10.14 -3.31
N ASN A 419 28.42 -9.41 -4.38
CA ASN A 419 28.08 -9.79 -5.74
C ASN A 419 28.51 -11.25 -6.01
N PRO A 420 27.67 -12.10 -6.61
CA PRO A 420 28.22 -13.23 -7.33
C PRO A 420 29.02 -12.65 -8.50
N SER A 421 30.33 -12.87 -8.52
CA SER A 421 31.13 -12.61 -9.71
C SER A 421 30.49 -13.28 -10.93
N PRO A 422 30.56 -12.69 -12.13
CA PRO A 422 30.12 -13.36 -13.34
C PRO A 422 30.96 -14.62 -13.55
N SER A 423 30.32 -15.78 -13.63
CA SER A 423 30.99 -17.04 -13.95
C SER A 423 31.67 -16.95 -15.32
N PRO A 424 32.91 -17.43 -15.48
CA PRO A 424 33.58 -17.47 -16.77
C PRO A 424 32.96 -18.56 -17.68
N PRO A 425 33.13 -18.47 -19.01
CA PRO A 425 32.57 -19.45 -19.93
C PRO A 425 33.26 -20.81 -19.75
N LEU A 426 32.47 -21.87 -19.57
CA LEU A 426 32.96 -23.23 -19.44
C LEU A 426 33.52 -23.73 -20.79
N THR A 427 34.85 -23.84 -20.86
CA THR A 427 35.55 -24.72 -21.81
C THR A 427 36.05 -25.93 -21.03
N GLY A 428 35.90 -27.12 -21.62
CA GLY A 428 35.96 -28.41 -20.92
C GLY A 428 37.33 -28.89 -20.47
N GLY A 429 37.33 -30.02 -19.76
CA GLY A 429 38.54 -30.79 -19.44
C GLY A 429 38.51 -31.48 -18.07
N SER A 430 38.39 -32.80 -18.12
CA SER A 430 38.56 -33.87 -17.13
C SER A 430 39.43 -33.69 -15.85
N GLU A 431 39.00 -34.47 -14.83
CA GLU A 431 39.76 -35.23 -13.81
C GLU A 431 39.90 -34.74 -12.33
N TRP A 432 39.01 -35.32 -11.51
CA TRP A 432 39.08 -35.84 -10.12
C TRP A 432 40.05 -35.30 -9.04
N GLY A 433 39.47 -34.99 -7.87
CA GLY A 433 40.11 -35.17 -6.56
C GLY A 433 39.46 -34.47 -5.36
N GLY A 434 38.70 -35.20 -4.52
CA GLY A 434 38.60 -34.90 -3.08
C GLY A 434 37.28 -34.34 -2.49
N GLY A 435 36.27 -35.21 -2.32
CA GLY A 435 35.48 -35.33 -1.08
C GLY A 435 34.63 -34.16 -0.54
N LYS A 436 33.38 -34.06 -1.01
CA LYS A 436 32.15 -33.93 -0.17
C LYS A 436 31.04 -34.72 -0.85
N LYS A 437 30.34 -35.59 -0.11
CA LYS A 437 29.27 -36.47 -0.62
C LYS A 437 28.19 -35.64 -1.33
N PRO A 438 27.70 -36.03 -2.53
CA PRO A 438 26.58 -35.37 -3.19
C PRO A 438 25.26 -35.69 -2.47
N LEU A 439 24.34 -34.73 -2.47
CA LEU A 439 22.92 -34.95 -2.20
C LEU A 439 22.41 -35.98 -3.22
N THR A 440 21.95 -37.14 -2.75
CA THR A 440 21.45 -38.23 -3.58
C THR A 440 20.13 -37.87 -4.24
N THR A 441 20.09 -37.96 -5.57
CA THR A 441 18.86 -37.92 -6.37
C THR A 441 18.13 -39.26 -6.25
N HIS A 442 16.89 -39.26 -5.76
CA HIS A 442 16.01 -40.43 -5.81
C HIS A 442 15.38 -40.54 -7.22
N HIS A 443 15.48 -41.71 -7.84
CA HIS A 443 14.84 -42.00 -9.12
C HIS A 443 13.59 -42.86 -8.91
N SER A 444 12.41 -42.29 -9.19
CA SER A 444 11.13 -43.02 -9.31
C SER A 444 11.00 -43.61 -10.73
N PRO A 445 10.10 -44.58 -10.99
CA PRO A 445 9.79 -45.08 -12.33
C PRO A 445 9.48 -44.00 -13.38
N ASP A 446 9.14 -42.78 -12.94
CA ASP A 446 8.90 -41.60 -13.77
C ASP A 446 10.16 -40.78 -14.12
N THR A 447 11.36 -41.22 -13.70
CA THR A 447 12.67 -40.54 -13.89
C THR A 447 12.78 -39.11 -13.31
N ARG A 448 11.85 -38.67 -12.47
CA ARG A 448 11.78 -37.27 -12.02
C ARG A 448 12.94 -36.84 -11.13
N THR A 449 13.32 -35.57 -11.29
CA THR A 449 14.17 -34.85 -10.33
C THR A 449 13.29 -34.24 -9.25
N MET A 450 13.39 -34.74 -8.02
CA MET A 450 12.71 -34.17 -6.85
C MET A 450 13.67 -33.31 -6.03
N ALA A 451 13.15 -32.32 -5.30
CA ALA A 451 13.92 -31.56 -4.33
C ALA A 451 13.71 -32.13 -2.92
N LEU A 452 14.79 -32.21 -2.14
CA LEU A 452 14.74 -32.58 -0.73
C LEU A 452 14.32 -31.36 0.11
N ILE A 453 13.21 -31.48 0.81
CA ILE A 453 12.79 -30.48 1.80
C ILE A 453 13.26 -30.95 3.19
N PRO A 454 14.10 -30.18 3.89
CA PRO A 454 14.61 -30.59 5.19
C PRO A 454 13.51 -30.65 6.24
N ALA A 455 13.66 -31.56 7.22
CA ALA A 455 12.83 -31.58 8.40
C ALA A 455 12.94 -30.26 9.18
N GLY A 456 11.91 -29.90 9.94
CA GLY A 456 11.93 -28.72 10.81
C GLY A 456 10.62 -27.96 10.85
N GLU A 457 10.60 -26.96 11.73
CA GLU A 457 9.47 -26.07 11.95
C GLU A 457 9.39 -24.97 10.89
N PHE A 458 8.16 -24.55 10.58
CA PHE A 458 7.89 -23.33 9.84
C PHE A 458 6.56 -22.72 10.31
N LEU A 459 6.39 -21.42 10.06
CA LEU A 459 5.11 -20.74 10.30
C LEU A 459 4.18 -21.02 9.12
N MET A 460 3.11 -21.78 9.38
CA MET A 460 2.06 -22.12 8.42
C MET A 460 0.90 -21.11 8.52
N GLY A 461 0.36 -20.72 7.37
CA GLY A 461 -0.66 -19.69 7.26
C GLY A 461 -0.14 -18.26 7.33
N SER A 462 -1.07 -17.31 7.45
CA SER A 462 -0.76 -15.88 7.45
C SER A 462 -1.68 -15.13 8.40
N GLY A 463 -1.10 -14.21 9.18
CA GLY A 463 -1.87 -13.26 10.01
C GLY A 463 -2.54 -12.16 9.18
N GLU A 464 -1.98 -11.86 8.01
CA GLU A 464 -2.41 -10.77 7.12
C GLU A 464 -3.13 -11.31 5.85
N GLY A 465 -3.30 -12.64 5.74
CA GLY A 465 -3.99 -13.27 4.60
C GLY A 465 -5.51 -13.28 4.73
N PHE A 466 -6.18 -13.98 3.80
CA PHE A 466 -7.62 -14.24 3.89
C PHE A 466 -7.95 -15.07 5.13
N ASP A 467 -9.20 -15.04 5.59
CA ASP A 467 -9.62 -15.77 6.80
C ASP A 467 -9.33 -17.28 6.74
N ARG A 468 -9.36 -17.87 5.54
CA ARG A 468 -9.00 -19.27 5.29
C ARG A 468 -7.52 -19.60 5.46
N GLU A 469 -6.65 -18.60 5.53
CA GLU A 469 -5.21 -18.71 5.78
C GLU A 469 -4.85 -18.45 7.26
N LYS A 470 -5.86 -18.10 8.09
CA LYS A 470 -5.70 -17.76 9.51
C LYS A 470 -6.11 -18.94 10.41
N PRO A 471 -5.56 -19.01 11.62
CA PRO A 471 -4.46 -18.21 12.14
C PRO A 471 -3.08 -18.74 11.66
N PRO A 472 -2.04 -17.88 11.65
CA PRO A 472 -0.68 -18.36 11.52
C PRO A 472 -0.32 -19.22 12.74
N HIS A 473 0.29 -20.38 12.51
CA HIS A 473 0.66 -21.33 13.57
C HIS A 473 1.94 -22.10 13.19
N THR A 474 2.73 -22.51 14.18
CA THR A 474 3.97 -23.24 13.94
C THR A 474 3.67 -24.71 13.67
N VAL A 475 4.26 -25.26 12.61
CA VAL A 475 4.13 -26.66 12.23
C VAL A 475 5.51 -27.26 12.01
N TYR A 476 5.74 -28.46 12.54
CA TYR A 476 6.89 -29.30 12.25
C TYR A 476 6.58 -30.30 11.13
N LEU A 477 7.45 -30.35 10.11
CA LEU A 477 7.43 -31.40 9.09
C LEU A 477 8.68 -32.27 9.17
N HIS A 478 8.52 -33.57 8.96
CA HIS A 478 9.63 -34.46 8.64
C HIS A 478 10.24 -34.10 7.28
N VAL A 479 11.39 -34.71 7.00
CA VAL A 479 12.05 -34.62 5.70
C VAL A 479 11.19 -35.33 4.64
N TYR A 480 11.07 -34.75 3.45
CA TYR A 480 10.38 -35.35 2.31
C TYR A 480 10.98 -34.82 1.00
N TYR A 481 10.72 -35.54 -0.09
CA TYR A 481 11.01 -35.08 -1.44
C TYR A 481 9.73 -34.57 -2.09
N ILE A 482 9.81 -33.50 -2.87
CA ILE A 482 8.72 -32.97 -3.70
C ILE A 482 9.18 -32.78 -5.14
N ASP A 483 8.32 -33.06 -6.11
CA ASP A 483 8.63 -32.84 -7.52
C ASP A 483 8.96 -31.37 -7.78
N LYS A 484 9.99 -31.12 -8.61
CA LYS A 484 10.43 -29.76 -8.95
C LYS A 484 9.42 -28.96 -9.77
N TYR A 485 8.54 -29.65 -10.49
CA TYR A 485 7.60 -29.10 -11.45
C TYR A 485 6.22 -29.71 -11.22
N GLU A 486 5.19 -29.03 -11.71
CA GLU A 486 3.86 -29.60 -11.90
C GLU A 486 3.95 -30.81 -12.86
N VAL A 487 3.03 -31.77 -12.72
CA VAL A 487 2.96 -32.92 -13.64
C VAL A 487 2.57 -32.42 -15.03
N THR A 488 3.38 -32.74 -16.05
CA THR A 488 3.13 -32.27 -17.43
C THR A 488 2.19 -33.19 -18.22
N ASN A 489 1.66 -32.70 -19.33
CA ASN A 489 0.87 -33.51 -20.27
C ASN A 489 1.64 -34.75 -20.75
N ALA A 490 2.93 -34.62 -21.11
CA ALA A 490 3.75 -35.76 -21.52
C ALA A 490 3.85 -36.83 -20.42
N GLN A 491 4.03 -36.41 -19.17
CA GLN A 491 4.10 -37.33 -18.04
C GLN A 491 2.76 -38.02 -17.76
N TYR A 492 1.65 -37.29 -17.84
CA TYR A 492 0.32 -37.88 -17.69
C TYR A 492 -0.02 -38.85 -18.84
N GLN A 493 0.45 -38.56 -20.06
CA GLN A 493 0.31 -39.44 -21.20
C GLN A 493 1.01 -40.79 -21.00
N GLN A 494 2.20 -40.81 -20.39
CA GLN A 494 2.89 -42.05 -20.03
C GLN A 494 2.07 -42.89 -19.05
N PHE A 495 1.47 -42.25 -18.03
CA PHE A 495 0.58 -42.92 -17.09
C PHE A 495 -0.63 -43.56 -17.80
N MET A 496 -1.30 -42.82 -18.69
CA MET A 496 -2.42 -43.36 -19.46
C MET A 496 -2.01 -44.54 -20.34
N GLN A 497 -0.86 -44.44 -21.02
CA GLN A 497 -0.35 -45.51 -21.88
C GLN A 497 0.03 -46.77 -21.06
N ALA A 498 0.63 -46.58 -19.89
CA ALA A 498 1.07 -47.68 -19.04
C ALA A 498 -0.10 -48.41 -18.35
N THR A 499 -1.18 -47.70 -18.05
CA THR A 499 -2.26 -48.23 -17.19
C THR A 499 -3.60 -48.40 -17.91
N GLY A 500 -3.76 -47.82 -19.09
CA GLY A 500 -5.06 -47.70 -19.77
C GLY A 500 -6.03 -46.71 -19.09
N TYR A 501 -5.53 -45.84 -18.20
CA TYR A 501 -6.37 -44.86 -17.51
C TYR A 501 -6.97 -43.84 -18.49
N PRO A 502 -8.25 -43.41 -18.30
CA PRO A 502 -8.91 -42.49 -19.21
C PRO A 502 -8.24 -41.11 -19.24
N ALA A 503 -8.42 -40.42 -20.37
CA ALA A 503 -7.93 -39.07 -20.55
C ALA A 503 -8.56 -38.06 -19.57
N PRO A 504 -7.79 -37.05 -19.12
CA PRO A 504 -8.32 -35.91 -18.37
C PRO A 504 -9.46 -35.21 -19.11
N ALA A 505 -10.23 -34.41 -18.37
CA ALA A 505 -11.13 -33.47 -19.03
C ALA A 505 -10.32 -32.53 -19.93
N TYR A 506 -10.90 -32.16 -21.05
CA TYR A 506 -10.29 -31.26 -22.03
C TYR A 506 -9.06 -31.81 -22.76
N TRP A 507 -8.76 -33.11 -22.70
CA TRP A 507 -7.55 -33.66 -23.36
C TRP A 507 -7.54 -33.50 -24.89
N THR A 508 -8.71 -33.56 -25.52
CA THR A 508 -8.87 -33.44 -26.99
C THR A 508 -9.70 -32.24 -27.42
N GLN A 509 -10.42 -31.62 -26.48
CA GLN A 509 -11.30 -30.49 -26.75
C GLN A 509 -11.16 -29.44 -25.65
N ALA A 510 -10.67 -28.27 -26.03
CA ALA A 510 -10.52 -27.16 -25.12
C ALA A 510 -11.87 -26.75 -24.47
N PRO A 511 -11.84 -26.14 -23.26
CA PRO A 511 -13.04 -25.56 -22.66
C PRO A 511 -13.71 -24.55 -23.60
N ALA A 512 -15.04 -24.43 -23.50
CA ALA A 512 -15.79 -23.50 -24.33
C ALA A 512 -15.28 -22.06 -24.17
N GLY A 513 -14.97 -21.41 -25.29
CA GLY A 513 -14.44 -20.05 -25.31
C GLY A 513 -12.92 -19.92 -25.07
N MET A 514 -12.20 -21.03 -24.85
CA MET A 514 -10.74 -21.03 -24.68
C MET A 514 -10.05 -21.58 -25.93
N LYS A 515 -9.91 -20.75 -26.96
CA LYS A 515 -9.26 -21.15 -28.20
C LYS A 515 -7.75 -21.35 -27.97
N ASP A 516 -7.17 -22.41 -28.54
CA ASP A 516 -5.74 -22.71 -28.45
C ASP A 516 -5.26 -23.01 -27.00
N PHE A 517 -6.15 -23.52 -26.16
CA PHE A 517 -5.84 -23.95 -24.79
C PHE A 517 -4.80 -25.10 -24.80
N PRO A 518 -3.69 -25.01 -24.02
CA PRO A 518 -2.55 -25.93 -24.15
C PRO A 518 -2.81 -27.28 -23.47
N ILE A 519 -3.45 -28.19 -24.20
CA ILE A 519 -3.91 -29.50 -23.73
C ILE A 519 -3.21 -30.64 -24.45
N GLY A 520 -3.15 -31.78 -23.77
CA GLY A 520 -2.84 -33.06 -24.37
C GLY A 520 -1.42 -33.19 -24.93
N ALA A 521 -1.23 -34.23 -25.74
CA ALA A 521 0.07 -34.64 -26.25
C ALA A 521 0.80 -33.57 -27.10
N GLU A 522 0.04 -32.66 -27.72
CA GLU A 522 0.59 -31.57 -28.55
C GLU A 522 1.24 -30.45 -27.72
N ASN A 523 0.97 -30.40 -26.41
CA ASN A 523 1.54 -29.42 -25.48
C ASN A 523 2.29 -30.14 -24.34
N PRO A 524 3.37 -30.91 -24.67
CA PRO A 524 3.97 -31.89 -23.77
C PRO A 524 4.55 -31.30 -22.48
N ASP A 525 5.01 -30.05 -22.53
CA ASP A 525 5.69 -29.36 -21.43
C ASP A 525 4.75 -28.50 -20.58
N HIS A 526 3.48 -28.37 -20.97
CA HIS A 526 2.47 -27.69 -20.16
C HIS A 526 1.96 -28.61 -19.04
N PRO A 527 1.54 -28.04 -17.90
CA PRO A 527 0.96 -28.82 -16.81
C PRO A 527 -0.33 -29.51 -17.26
N VAL A 528 -0.53 -30.74 -16.78
CA VAL A 528 -1.80 -31.44 -16.97
C VAL A 528 -2.89 -30.78 -16.13
N VAL A 529 -4.02 -30.46 -16.77
CA VAL A 529 -5.21 -29.88 -16.13
C VAL A 529 -6.46 -30.69 -16.48
N GLY A 530 -7.59 -30.38 -15.88
CA GLY A 530 -8.83 -31.15 -16.09
C GLY A 530 -8.81 -32.51 -15.41
N VAL A 531 -7.91 -32.71 -14.44
CA VAL A 531 -7.82 -33.89 -13.59
C VAL A 531 -8.57 -33.64 -12.29
N SER A 532 -9.29 -34.67 -11.81
CA SER A 532 -9.86 -34.64 -10.47
C SER A 532 -8.80 -35.02 -9.42
N PHE A 533 -9.10 -34.77 -8.14
CA PHE A 533 -8.27 -35.26 -7.04
C PHE A 533 -7.98 -36.77 -7.15
N ASP A 534 -8.99 -37.59 -7.47
CA ASP A 534 -8.82 -39.04 -7.61
C ASP A 534 -7.92 -39.41 -8.81
N ASP A 535 -8.01 -38.67 -9.91
CA ASP A 535 -7.14 -38.86 -11.08
C ASP A 535 -5.68 -38.54 -10.71
N ALA A 536 -5.46 -37.45 -9.98
CA ALA A 536 -4.14 -37.02 -9.51
C ALA A 536 -3.55 -38.02 -8.50
N LEU A 537 -4.37 -38.54 -7.57
CA LEU A 537 -3.94 -39.52 -6.59
C LEU A 537 -3.59 -40.87 -7.24
N LYS A 538 -4.34 -41.31 -8.26
CA LYS A 538 -4.02 -42.53 -9.01
C LYS A 538 -2.72 -42.38 -9.81
N TYR A 539 -2.51 -41.22 -10.42
CA TYR A 539 -1.22 -40.91 -11.04
C TYR A 539 -0.09 -41.01 -9.99
N ALA A 540 -0.22 -40.30 -8.86
CA ALA A 540 0.81 -40.26 -7.84
C ALA A 540 1.13 -41.67 -7.32
N THR A 541 0.10 -42.47 -7.05
CA THR A 541 0.22 -43.88 -6.63
C THR A 541 0.96 -44.71 -7.67
N TRP A 542 0.61 -44.60 -8.95
CA TRP A 542 1.30 -45.30 -10.03
C TRP A 542 2.79 -44.90 -10.11
N ALA A 543 3.10 -43.63 -9.87
CA ALA A 543 4.46 -43.12 -9.82
C ALA A 543 5.23 -43.49 -8.52
N GLY A 544 4.62 -44.24 -7.60
CA GLY A 544 5.20 -44.59 -6.31
C GLY A 544 5.32 -43.39 -5.34
N LYS A 545 4.40 -42.43 -5.45
CA LYS A 545 4.38 -41.16 -4.73
C LYS A 545 2.99 -40.91 -4.12
N THR A 546 2.81 -39.77 -3.48
CA THR A 546 1.50 -39.24 -3.06
C THR A 546 1.38 -37.75 -3.40
N LEU A 547 0.20 -37.15 -3.18
CA LEU A 547 0.01 -35.70 -3.26
C LEU A 547 0.58 -35.01 -2.01
N PRO A 548 1.12 -33.78 -2.12
CA PRO A 548 1.56 -33.02 -0.96
C PRO A 548 0.41 -32.76 0.00
N THR A 549 0.66 -32.74 1.32
CA THR A 549 -0.26 -32.08 2.25
C THR A 549 -0.20 -30.55 2.07
N GLU A 550 -1.20 -29.80 2.54
CA GLU A 550 -1.17 -28.33 2.52
C GLU A 550 0.09 -27.79 3.20
N ALA A 551 0.50 -28.42 4.31
CA ALA A 551 1.69 -28.02 5.05
C ALA A 551 2.97 -28.32 4.26
N GLN A 552 3.07 -29.49 3.62
CA GLN A 552 4.19 -29.82 2.74
C GLN A 552 4.27 -28.81 1.59
N TYR A 553 3.16 -28.55 0.91
CA TYR A 553 3.12 -27.58 -0.17
C TYR A 553 3.59 -26.20 0.30
N GLU A 554 3.06 -25.69 1.42
CA GLU A 554 3.40 -24.37 1.90
C GLU A 554 4.88 -24.24 2.28
N LYS A 555 5.42 -25.21 3.02
CA LYS A 555 6.84 -25.21 3.41
C LYS A 555 7.73 -25.25 2.17
N ALA A 556 7.37 -26.05 1.17
CA ALA A 556 8.06 -26.15 -0.10
C ALA A 556 7.99 -24.81 -0.87
N ALA A 557 6.80 -24.20 -0.96
CA ALA A 557 6.58 -22.94 -1.67
C ALA A 557 7.39 -21.79 -1.07
N ARG A 558 7.47 -21.72 0.26
CA ARG A 558 8.24 -20.70 0.98
C ARG A 558 9.75 -20.75 0.72
N GLY A 559 10.32 -21.87 0.27
CA GLY A 559 11.72 -21.92 -0.16
C GLY A 559 12.71 -21.40 0.89
N SER A 560 12.57 -21.81 2.16
CA SER A 560 13.37 -21.29 3.31
C SER A 560 13.25 -19.79 3.61
N LEU A 561 12.39 -19.05 2.91
CA LEU A 561 12.15 -17.63 3.19
C LEU A 561 11.15 -17.48 4.35
N PHE A 562 11.62 -16.90 5.46
CA PHE A 562 10.79 -16.68 6.64
C PHE A 562 9.89 -15.45 6.46
N GLY A 563 8.59 -15.61 6.68
CA GLY A 563 7.61 -14.51 6.67
C GLY A 563 7.31 -13.90 5.30
N LYS A 564 7.84 -14.46 4.21
CA LYS A 564 7.61 -13.95 2.84
C LYS A 564 6.26 -14.37 2.28
N LYS A 565 5.62 -13.48 1.53
CA LYS A 565 4.30 -13.71 0.92
C LYS A 565 4.38 -14.64 -0.30
N TYR A 566 5.46 -14.58 -1.08
CA TYR A 566 5.64 -15.32 -2.34
C TYR A 566 6.93 -16.18 -2.34
N PRO A 567 7.08 -17.15 -3.26
CA PRO A 567 8.22 -18.07 -3.27
C PRO A 567 9.58 -17.42 -3.48
N LEU A 568 9.61 -16.24 -4.11
CA LEU A 568 10.84 -15.49 -4.42
C LEU A 568 11.00 -14.21 -3.57
N GLY A 569 10.06 -13.91 -2.67
CA GLY A 569 10.10 -12.69 -1.85
C GLY A 569 8.73 -12.15 -1.44
N ASP A 570 8.63 -10.84 -1.25
CA ASP A 570 7.37 -10.16 -0.88
C ASP A 570 6.64 -9.55 -2.08
N THR A 571 7.26 -9.55 -3.25
CA THR A 571 6.70 -9.09 -4.52
C THR A 571 6.60 -10.25 -5.49
N LEU A 572 5.51 -10.29 -6.26
CA LEU A 572 5.35 -11.22 -7.37
C LEU A 572 5.08 -10.40 -8.63
N THR A 573 5.95 -10.56 -9.62
CA THR A 573 5.84 -9.94 -10.93
C THR A 573 5.68 -11.01 -11.99
N HIS A 574 5.35 -10.59 -13.21
CA HIS A 574 5.32 -11.50 -14.35
C HIS A 574 6.72 -12.03 -14.78
N ASN A 575 7.81 -11.63 -14.11
CA ASN A 575 9.11 -12.32 -14.22
C ASN A 575 9.19 -13.58 -13.34
N ASP A 576 8.29 -13.72 -12.36
CA ASP A 576 8.40 -14.67 -11.25
C ASP A 576 7.39 -15.82 -11.35
N ALA A 577 6.25 -15.60 -12.01
CA ALA A 577 5.18 -16.58 -12.19
C ALA A 577 4.24 -16.20 -13.34
N ASN A 578 3.44 -17.18 -13.79
CA ASN A 578 2.34 -16.98 -14.73
C ASN A 578 1.02 -16.70 -14.01
N PHE A 579 0.39 -15.55 -14.26
CA PHE A 579 -0.88 -15.16 -13.63
C PHE A 579 -1.66 -14.13 -14.43
N LEU A 580 -2.81 -13.66 -13.93
CA LEU A 580 -3.76 -12.87 -14.71
C LEU A 580 -3.10 -11.67 -15.40
N SER A 581 -3.28 -11.57 -16.72
CA SER A 581 -2.60 -10.66 -17.66
C SER A 581 -1.29 -11.26 -18.18
N THR A 582 -0.50 -10.50 -18.95
CA THR A 582 0.82 -10.94 -19.43
C THR A 582 1.81 -9.80 -19.26
N GLY A 583 3.09 -10.11 -19.08
CA GLY A 583 4.16 -9.14 -18.90
C GLY A 583 5.53 -9.82 -18.79
N GLY A 584 6.61 -9.13 -19.12
CA GLY A 584 7.95 -9.73 -19.05
C GLY A 584 8.03 -11.09 -19.80
N PRO A 585 8.57 -12.17 -19.19
CA PRO A 585 8.59 -13.51 -19.77
C PRO A 585 7.23 -14.23 -19.72
N ASP A 586 6.29 -13.81 -18.87
CA ASP A 586 4.92 -14.34 -18.86
C ASP A 586 4.12 -13.83 -20.05
N LYS A 587 4.11 -14.62 -21.12
CA LYS A 587 3.46 -14.30 -22.40
C LYS A 587 2.25 -15.19 -22.70
N TRP A 588 1.87 -16.05 -21.76
CA TRP A 588 0.85 -17.06 -21.98
C TRP A 588 -0.50 -16.57 -21.49
N ILE A 589 -1.50 -16.65 -22.37
CA ILE A 589 -2.89 -16.33 -22.02
C ILE A 589 -3.55 -17.42 -21.14
N TYR A 590 -2.90 -18.58 -21.03
CA TYR A 590 -3.31 -19.77 -20.27
C TYR A 590 -2.13 -20.28 -19.42
N SER A 591 -1.99 -21.58 -19.19
CA SER A 591 -0.78 -22.11 -18.55
C SER A 591 0.45 -21.89 -19.42
N ALA A 592 1.59 -21.70 -18.77
CA ALA A 592 2.92 -21.69 -19.36
C ALA A 592 3.49 -23.12 -19.30
N PRO A 593 4.47 -23.48 -20.17
CA PRO A 593 5.32 -24.63 -19.93
C PRO A 593 5.93 -24.56 -18.54
N VAL A 594 6.02 -25.69 -17.86
CA VAL A 594 6.66 -25.75 -16.54
C VAL A 594 8.10 -25.24 -16.62
N ALA A 595 8.60 -24.67 -15.53
CA ALA A 595 9.94 -24.09 -15.45
C ALA A 595 10.19 -22.85 -16.32
N SER A 596 9.13 -22.17 -16.75
CA SER A 596 9.26 -20.90 -17.50
C SER A 596 9.75 -19.73 -16.64
N PHE A 597 9.66 -19.86 -15.31
CA PHE A 597 10.01 -18.83 -14.34
C PHE A 597 11.12 -19.30 -13.39
N PRO A 598 11.82 -18.40 -12.66
CA PRO A 598 12.89 -18.78 -11.76
C PRO A 598 12.42 -19.71 -10.62
N PRO A 599 13.25 -20.67 -10.18
CA PRO A 599 12.91 -21.51 -9.03
C PRO A 599 13.13 -20.79 -7.70
N ASN A 600 12.44 -21.24 -6.65
CA ASN A 600 12.74 -20.82 -5.27
C ASN A 600 14.04 -21.45 -4.73
N ASN A 601 14.41 -21.16 -3.48
CA ASN A 601 15.69 -21.64 -2.90
C ASN A 601 15.80 -23.17 -2.74
N PHE A 602 14.69 -23.92 -2.87
CA PHE A 602 14.73 -25.38 -2.93
C PHE A 602 14.86 -25.92 -4.36
N GLY A 603 14.95 -25.03 -5.37
CA GLY A 603 14.98 -25.43 -6.77
C GLY A 603 13.61 -25.85 -7.30
N LEU A 604 12.52 -25.37 -6.68
CA LEU A 604 11.14 -25.65 -7.07
C LEU A 604 10.58 -24.54 -7.93
N TYR A 605 9.89 -24.93 -9.00
CA TYR A 605 9.32 -24.05 -9.99
C TYR A 605 7.79 -23.99 -9.84
N ASP A 606 7.20 -22.90 -10.32
CA ASP A 606 5.76 -22.75 -10.46
C ASP A 606 5.01 -22.99 -9.13
N MET A 607 5.63 -22.65 -7.99
CA MET A 607 5.03 -22.86 -6.65
C MET A 607 3.87 -21.91 -6.37
N VAL A 608 3.72 -20.87 -7.20
CA VAL A 608 2.55 -19.98 -7.25
C VAL A 608 2.28 -19.59 -8.70
N GLY A 609 1.02 -19.28 -9.01
CA GLY A 609 0.59 -19.04 -10.39
C GLY A 609 0.52 -20.33 -11.20
N ASN A 610 0.66 -20.22 -12.52
CA ASN A 610 0.49 -21.27 -13.51
C ASN A 610 -0.79 -22.10 -13.34
N ILE A 611 -0.83 -23.14 -12.52
CA ILE A 611 -2.05 -23.88 -12.19
C ILE A 611 -2.22 -24.11 -10.69
N TRP A 612 -3.47 -24.25 -10.27
CA TRP A 612 -3.80 -24.72 -8.94
C TRP A 612 -3.34 -26.16 -8.75
N GLU A 613 -2.93 -26.52 -7.54
CA GLU A 613 -2.42 -27.86 -7.28
C GLU A 613 -3.17 -28.57 -6.17
N TRP A 614 -3.63 -29.79 -6.47
CA TRP A 614 -4.29 -30.68 -5.50
C TRP A 614 -3.35 -31.01 -4.33
N CYS A 615 -3.85 -30.79 -3.12
CA CYS A 615 -3.25 -31.27 -1.89
C CYS A 615 -4.06 -32.44 -1.32
N LEU A 616 -3.41 -33.30 -0.54
CA LEU A 616 -3.97 -34.51 0.05
C LEU A 616 -5.14 -34.21 1.02
N ASP A 617 -5.17 -33.01 1.57
CA ASP A 617 -6.09 -32.57 2.62
C ASP A 617 -7.54 -32.38 2.14
N ALA A 618 -8.48 -32.74 3.01
CA ALA A 618 -9.85 -32.26 2.97
C ALA A 618 -9.89 -30.74 3.22
N TYR A 619 -10.62 -29.98 2.41
CA TYR A 619 -10.72 -28.54 2.59
C TYR A 619 -11.78 -28.15 3.63
N GLU A 620 -11.31 -27.62 4.75
CA GLU A 620 -12.11 -26.92 5.75
C GLU A 620 -11.61 -25.47 5.94
N PRO A 621 -12.49 -24.45 5.90
CA PRO A 621 -12.09 -23.05 6.05
C PRO A 621 -11.36 -22.74 7.36
N ASP A 622 -11.73 -23.40 8.46
CA ASP A 622 -11.22 -23.17 9.81
C ASP A 622 -10.09 -24.13 10.22
N TYR A 623 -9.61 -24.99 9.31
CA TYR A 623 -8.66 -26.07 9.62
C TYR A 623 -7.42 -25.57 10.38
N TYR A 624 -6.88 -24.40 10.04
CA TYR A 624 -5.65 -23.88 10.66
C TYR A 624 -5.82 -23.58 12.16
N SER A 625 -7.04 -23.34 12.64
CA SER A 625 -7.32 -23.14 14.06
C SER A 625 -7.25 -24.43 14.90
N LYS A 626 -7.30 -25.59 14.24
CA LYS A 626 -7.35 -26.93 14.84
C LYS A 626 -6.31 -27.89 14.24
N SER A 627 -5.38 -27.37 13.44
CA SER A 627 -4.34 -28.11 12.74
C SER A 627 -3.33 -28.68 13.75
N PRO A 628 -2.96 -29.97 13.66
CA PRO A 628 -1.90 -30.54 14.48
C PRO A 628 -0.53 -29.87 14.26
N GLU A 629 0.29 -29.80 15.31
CA GLU A 629 1.64 -29.20 15.23
C GLU A 629 2.64 -30.07 14.47
N GLN A 630 2.41 -31.39 14.34
CA GLN A 630 3.34 -32.32 13.70
C GLN A 630 2.71 -32.98 12.47
N ASN A 631 3.33 -32.78 11.31
CA ASN A 631 2.92 -33.35 10.02
C ASN A 631 1.40 -33.30 9.76
N PRO A 632 0.76 -32.12 9.87
CA PRO A 632 -0.68 -32.01 9.73
C PRO A 632 -1.12 -32.43 8.33
N VAL A 633 -2.23 -33.17 8.32
CA VAL A 633 -3.02 -33.51 7.15
C VAL A 633 -4.49 -33.56 7.59
N ASN A 634 -5.36 -32.84 6.90
CA ASN A 634 -6.79 -32.92 7.18
C ASN A 634 -7.39 -34.14 6.46
N GLN A 635 -7.84 -35.14 7.22
CA GLN A 635 -8.48 -36.35 6.67
C GLN A 635 -10.01 -36.36 6.84
N ASN A 636 -10.62 -35.24 7.20
CA ASN A 636 -12.04 -35.15 7.52
C ASN A 636 -12.93 -35.04 6.25
N PHE A 637 -12.87 -36.06 5.40
CA PHE A 637 -13.65 -36.13 4.15
C PHE A 637 -15.17 -36.33 4.35
N THR A 638 -15.63 -36.51 5.59
CA THR A 638 -17.06 -36.63 5.91
C THR A 638 -17.73 -35.25 6.07
N ALA A 639 -16.96 -34.23 6.48
CA ALA A 639 -17.45 -32.86 6.66
C ALA A 639 -17.50 -32.04 5.36
N THR A 640 -16.77 -32.46 4.33
CA THR A 640 -16.63 -31.71 3.07
C THR A 640 -16.40 -32.66 1.89
N LYS A 641 -16.92 -32.28 0.71
CA LYS A 641 -16.62 -32.95 -0.56
C LYS A 641 -15.49 -32.27 -1.34
N LYS A 642 -14.84 -31.27 -0.74
CA LYS A 642 -13.79 -30.47 -1.36
C LYS A 642 -12.42 -30.91 -0.84
N HIS A 643 -11.44 -30.90 -1.73
CA HIS A 643 -10.03 -31.06 -1.39
C HIS A 643 -9.33 -29.70 -1.44
N ALA A 644 -8.29 -29.54 -0.63
CA ALA A 644 -7.51 -28.34 -0.60
C ALA A 644 -6.70 -28.20 -1.91
N ILE A 645 -6.62 -26.97 -2.39
CA ILE A 645 -5.75 -26.58 -3.51
C ILE A 645 -4.88 -25.40 -3.10
N ARG A 646 -3.65 -25.36 -3.61
CA ARG A 646 -2.62 -24.35 -3.28
C ARG A 646 -1.96 -23.80 -4.55
N GLY A 647 -1.26 -22.67 -4.43
CA GLY A 647 -0.46 -22.04 -5.49
C GLY A 647 -1.19 -20.97 -6.31
N GLY A 648 -2.50 -21.07 -6.49
CA GLY A 648 -3.23 -20.20 -7.41
C GLY A 648 -3.04 -20.62 -8.88
N ALA A 649 -3.52 -19.86 -9.86
CA ALA A 649 -3.44 -20.25 -11.28
C ALA A 649 -3.33 -19.03 -12.21
N TRP A 650 -3.04 -19.27 -13.50
CA TRP A 650 -2.80 -18.27 -14.54
C TRP A 650 -3.93 -17.23 -14.72
N HIS A 651 -5.18 -17.56 -14.36
CA HIS A 651 -6.32 -16.63 -14.46
C HIS A 651 -6.54 -15.81 -13.19
N MET A 652 -5.74 -16.03 -12.16
CA MET A 652 -5.91 -15.42 -10.84
C MET A 652 -5.09 -14.15 -10.74
N ASN A 653 -5.66 -13.15 -10.06
CA ASN A 653 -4.92 -11.96 -9.66
C ASN A 653 -3.87 -12.31 -8.59
N VAL A 654 -2.75 -11.57 -8.56
CA VAL A 654 -1.61 -11.73 -7.63
C VAL A 654 -1.97 -11.87 -6.15
N LEU A 655 -3.14 -11.37 -5.74
CA LEU A 655 -3.69 -11.54 -4.40
C LEU A 655 -3.96 -12.99 -3.98
N TYR A 656 -4.22 -13.85 -4.95
CA TYR A 656 -4.57 -15.26 -4.74
C TYR A 656 -3.39 -16.20 -5.00
N LEU A 657 -2.16 -15.66 -5.00
CA LEU A 657 -0.95 -16.39 -5.37
C LEU A 657 0.09 -16.39 -4.25
N SER A 658 -0.32 -16.25 -2.99
CA SER A 658 0.61 -16.29 -1.86
C SER A 658 1.00 -17.73 -1.53
N CYS A 659 2.17 -17.90 -0.90
CA CYS A 659 2.61 -19.18 -0.36
C CYS A 659 1.59 -19.79 0.59
N SER A 660 0.82 -18.98 1.34
CA SER A 660 -0.21 -19.43 2.30
C SER A 660 -1.61 -19.57 1.69
N PHE A 661 -1.86 -19.07 0.47
CA PHE A 661 -3.20 -19.00 -0.09
C PHE A 661 -3.77 -20.38 -0.42
N ARG A 662 -4.92 -20.67 0.16
CA ARG A 662 -5.62 -21.96 0.04
C ARG A 662 -7.07 -21.77 -0.35
N ASP A 663 -7.60 -22.71 -1.11
CA ASP A 663 -9.03 -22.80 -1.39
C ASP A 663 -9.47 -24.27 -1.49
N GLY A 664 -10.79 -24.49 -1.62
CA GLY A 664 -11.39 -25.81 -1.73
C GLY A 664 -12.07 -26.03 -3.06
N ALA A 665 -11.63 -27.06 -3.79
CA ALA A 665 -12.20 -27.46 -5.06
C ALA A 665 -12.76 -28.88 -5.04
N SER A 666 -13.65 -29.16 -5.98
CA SER A 666 -14.18 -30.48 -6.26
C SER A 666 -14.34 -30.67 -7.77
N GLY A 667 -14.23 -31.92 -8.24
CA GLY A 667 -14.38 -32.25 -9.65
C GLY A 667 -13.16 -31.89 -10.51
N LYS A 668 -13.39 -31.75 -11.82
CA LYS A 668 -12.36 -31.46 -12.84
C LYS A 668 -12.44 -29.99 -13.24
N SER A 669 -11.30 -29.34 -13.41
CA SER A 669 -11.21 -27.91 -13.75
C SER A 669 -10.06 -27.66 -14.71
N PRO A 670 -10.20 -26.76 -15.70
CA PRO A 670 -9.11 -26.42 -16.62
C PRO A 670 -7.96 -25.64 -15.95
N TYR A 671 -8.09 -25.30 -14.67
CA TYR A 671 -7.08 -24.53 -13.94
C TYR A 671 -6.36 -25.33 -12.86
N ILE A 672 -6.71 -26.60 -12.66
CA ILE A 672 -6.21 -27.42 -11.55
C ILE A 672 -5.47 -28.65 -12.10
N GLY A 673 -4.23 -28.79 -11.66
CA GLY A 673 -3.39 -29.98 -11.80
C GLY A 673 -2.76 -30.34 -10.47
N PHE A 674 -1.51 -30.80 -10.46
CA PHE A 674 -0.85 -31.29 -9.25
C PHE A 674 0.66 -31.51 -9.45
N ARG A 675 1.37 -31.67 -8.33
CA ARG A 675 2.71 -32.26 -8.21
C ARG A 675 2.72 -33.35 -7.14
N CYS A 676 3.78 -34.16 -7.05
CA CYS A 676 3.83 -35.27 -6.09
C CYS A 676 4.97 -35.14 -5.07
N VAL A 677 4.82 -35.84 -3.94
CA VAL A 677 5.81 -35.98 -2.87
C VAL A 677 6.10 -37.45 -2.58
N THR A 678 7.27 -37.73 -2.00
CA THR A 678 7.61 -39.02 -1.39
C THR A 678 8.47 -38.83 -0.15
N LEU A 679 8.50 -39.81 0.75
CA LEU A 679 9.40 -39.81 1.90
C LEU A 679 10.76 -40.40 1.50
N PRO A 680 11.88 -40.04 2.17
CA PRO A 680 13.15 -40.72 1.96
C PRO A 680 13.02 -42.21 2.28
N GLU A 681 13.61 -43.07 1.45
CA GLU A 681 13.77 -44.48 1.80
C GLU A 681 14.68 -44.57 3.05
N HIS A 682 14.30 -45.44 4.00
CA HIS A 682 14.90 -45.56 5.33
C HIS A 682 16.40 -45.87 5.35
#